data_AF-A0A1Q7MKD8-F1
#
_entry.id   AF-A0A1Q7MKD8-F1
#
_cell.length_a   1.000
_cell.length_b   1.000
_cell.length_c   1.000
_cell.angle_alpha   90.00
_cell.angle_beta   90.00
_cell.angle_gamma   90.00
#
_symmetry.space_group_name_H-M   'P 1'
#
loop_
_entity.id
_entity.type
_entity.pdbx_description
1 polymer ?
#
loop_
_entity_poly.entity_id
_entity_poly.type
_entity_poly.pdbx_seq_one_letter_code
_entity_poly.pdbx_strand_id
1 'polypeptide(L)'
;MSSTVFDLLPKPLAEAVRERGFEKPTEAQEKAIPPILGGKNVLLISPTASGKTESAILPVFTRFLMSADRGPGVKILYMTPLRALNRDLLDRLEWWGKKIDLRVAVRHGDTELRERASHARNPPDLLITTPETLQALLPGRIMRRHLREVRFLIIDEVHELAEDKRGSQLSIAIERLRWITQRDFQVIGLSATIGSPEKVGAFLVGTKRPVEIVRIPVARKMRLETLFPEPSGQDHQLAGKIFTHPELAARLRIMKEMIKNHKSVILFTNTRSIAEILASRFKVWDLDFPISIHHGSLAKPSRITAERGLKGGELRGLVATSSLELGIDVGRIDYVIQYMSPHQVTRLIQRVGRSGHSVGKMADGVIIASDSDDALEALVIARGALSEDLEEVSVPEKPLDALCHQLAGLLIQNRKWYYNELVEMISNAFPYRNLTEEDVASVANYMSSRFPRLAWVSQQDKVIMRPSRVKDLYTYYFNKLSMIPDEKQYLVIEQETDSAVGVLDEAFVAEYGQPGTKFIVRGTPWMMQSIRGDKIFVKPISDPTGAIPSWVGEEIPVPHKVASEVGEIRRKVGDLYEAGKKITEIAQTLSEEYPADPKTFERAISETYEQYEQGLPVPNDHLLTVEEWDDFIIVNSHLGTLVNRTLARLIGHLLSDESGVSVGIQQDPYRIVFQAVGGVDANDVVKMVRRLSEIEVDEVAITASKRTGLFKRRLVHVARRFGAISKWTDFSSITLRQLAKSFEGTVIMDEAVRETLERDMDIPHTKEVLQSIAKHEIQVKVVQTVAGEATPIARIGLERISRKTDLIPTEKLSQILVGSAKARILNEVKTIVCTNCWKYIEMKRVKDIPATLECPECGSKTLAALAVSDEDMKKILLKNGAHLSEREKNVLSRAEETANLVNKYGRIAVYTLAGRSVTPEAAAEILRKHRKPTNGFFQAIMEAEREALKERFW
;
A
#
# COMPACT_ATOMS: atom_id res chain seq x y z
N MET A 1 16.84 17.90 -42.28
CA MET A 1 16.27 17.67 -40.94
C MET A 1 15.62 16.29 -40.98
N SER A 2 15.97 15.35 -40.09
CA SER A 2 15.31 14.05 -40.08
C SER A 2 13.85 14.24 -39.63
N SER A 3 12.89 13.66 -40.35
CA SER A 3 11.49 13.68 -39.95
C SER A 3 11.34 13.08 -38.55
N THR A 4 10.72 13.82 -37.63
CA THR A 4 10.41 13.35 -36.27
C THR A 4 8.99 12.81 -36.21
N VAL A 5 8.68 12.01 -35.18
CA VAL A 5 7.30 11.50 -35.00
C VAL A 5 6.27 12.62 -34.77
N PHE A 6 6.71 13.80 -34.32
CA PHE A 6 5.86 14.98 -34.17
C PHE A 6 5.39 15.56 -35.51
N ASP A 7 6.09 15.27 -36.60
CA ASP A 7 5.67 15.69 -37.95
C ASP A 7 4.43 14.92 -38.44
N LEU A 8 4.07 13.82 -37.76
CA LEU A 8 2.82 13.07 -37.99
C LEU A 8 1.60 13.74 -37.35
N LEU A 9 1.80 14.74 -36.48
CA LEU A 9 0.72 15.41 -35.75
C LEU A 9 0.08 16.51 -36.61
N PRO A 10 -1.24 16.72 -36.51
CA PRO A 10 -1.91 17.82 -37.19
C PRO A 10 -1.43 19.16 -36.64
N LYS A 11 -1.47 20.21 -37.48
CA LYS A 11 -0.91 21.53 -37.19
C LYS A 11 -1.22 22.08 -35.78
N PRO A 12 -2.46 22.06 -35.26
CA PRO A 12 -2.75 22.58 -33.91
C PRO A 12 -2.01 21.83 -32.80
N LEU A 13 -1.83 20.51 -32.93
CA LEU A 13 -1.09 19.70 -31.96
C LEU A 13 0.42 19.92 -32.10
N ALA A 14 0.95 20.01 -33.32
CA ALA A 14 2.37 20.29 -33.54
C ALA A 14 2.78 21.69 -33.01
N GLU A 15 1.89 22.68 -33.11
CA GLU A 15 2.07 23.99 -32.48
C GLU A 15 2.05 23.91 -30.95
N ALA A 16 1.08 23.18 -30.39
CA ALA A 16 1.00 22.97 -28.95
C ALA A 16 2.23 22.23 -28.38
N VAL A 17 2.76 21.22 -29.08
CA VAL A 17 4.01 20.52 -28.70
C VAL A 17 5.17 21.51 -28.56
N ARG A 18 5.32 22.43 -29.52
CA ARG A 18 6.35 23.49 -29.46
C ARG A 18 6.12 24.48 -28.33
N GLU A 19 4.87 24.91 -28.12
CA GLU A 19 4.50 25.81 -27.01
C GLU A 19 4.77 25.20 -25.63
N ARG A 20 4.59 23.87 -25.50
CA ARG A 20 4.89 23.13 -24.26
C ARG A 20 6.40 22.95 -24.02
N GLY A 21 7.24 23.32 -24.98
CA GLY A 21 8.70 23.21 -24.90
C GLY A 21 9.24 21.82 -25.24
N PHE A 22 8.50 20.99 -25.98
CA PHE A 22 9.00 19.70 -26.44
C PHE A 22 9.81 19.86 -27.73
N GLU A 23 11.13 19.91 -27.59
CA GLU A 23 12.05 20.10 -28.73
C GLU A 23 12.19 18.85 -29.60
N LYS A 24 12.23 17.66 -28.96
CA LYS A 24 12.38 16.35 -29.63
C LYS A 24 11.51 15.32 -28.93
N PRO A 25 10.98 14.33 -29.67
CA PRO A 25 10.25 13.23 -29.05
C PRO A 25 11.17 12.39 -28.16
N THR A 26 10.62 11.85 -27.08
CA THR A 26 11.31 10.85 -26.25
C THR A 26 11.29 9.49 -26.95
N GLU A 27 12.17 8.58 -26.56
CA GLU A 27 12.17 7.20 -27.09
C GLU A 27 10.81 6.49 -26.90
N ALA A 28 10.12 6.77 -25.80
CA ALA A 28 8.77 6.27 -25.55
C ALA A 28 7.78 6.81 -26.59
N GLN A 29 7.84 8.11 -26.89
CA GLN A 29 7.00 8.76 -27.89
C GLN A 29 7.31 8.26 -29.30
N GLU A 30 8.59 8.14 -29.66
CA GLU A 30 9.02 7.64 -30.97
C GLU A 30 8.51 6.22 -31.25
N LYS A 31 8.52 5.33 -30.25
CA LYS A 31 8.07 3.95 -30.42
C LYS A 31 6.55 3.78 -30.26
N ALA A 32 5.90 4.55 -29.40
CA ALA A 32 4.47 4.36 -29.11
C ALA A 32 3.53 5.15 -30.04
N ILE A 33 3.92 6.34 -30.51
CA ILE A 33 3.03 7.17 -31.33
C ILE A 33 2.64 6.48 -32.66
N PRO A 34 3.56 5.89 -33.44
CA PRO A 34 3.22 5.27 -34.73
C PRO A 34 2.19 4.12 -34.63
N PRO A 35 2.35 3.10 -33.75
CA PRO A 35 1.36 2.03 -33.65
C PRO A 35 0.01 2.52 -33.13
N ILE A 36 -0.01 3.51 -32.24
CA ILE A 36 -1.28 4.11 -31.76
C ILE A 36 -1.98 4.87 -32.89
N LEU A 37 -1.25 5.66 -33.70
CA LEU A 37 -1.81 6.31 -34.89
C LEU A 37 -2.36 5.27 -35.89
N GLY A 38 -1.68 4.12 -36.01
CA GLY A 38 -2.14 2.98 -36.81
C GLY A 38 -3.41 2.30 -36.30
N GLY A 39 -3.91 2.66 -35.11
CA GLY A 39 -5.14 2.11 -34.53
C GLY A 39 -4.94 0.81 -33.75
N LYS A 40 -3.70 0.40 -33.49
CA LYS A 40 -3.41 -0.81 -32.69
C LYS A 40 -3.66 -0.56 -31.22
N ASN A 41 -4.06 -1.59 -30.47
CA ASN A 41 -3.98 -1.54 -29.01
C ASN A 41 -2.51 -1.57 -28.60
N VAL A 42 -2.14 -0.78 -27.58
CA VAL A 42 -0.74 -0.65 -27.16
C VAL A 42 -0.63 -0.78 -25.65
N LEU A 43 0.33 -1.58 -25.18
CA LEU A 43 0.80 -1.55 -23.81
C LEU A 43 2.18 -0.88 -23.80
N LEU A 44 2.24 0.36 -23.32
CA LEU A 44 3.49 1.10 -23.16
C LEU A 44 4.06 0.87 -21.76
N ILE A 45 5.21 0.22 -21.71
CA ILE A 45 6.01 0.00 -20.51
C ILE A 45 7.22 0.91 -20.62
N SER A 46 7.24 2.00 -19.87
CA SER A 46 8.36 2.92 -19.90
C SER A 46 8.59 3.61 -18.56
N PRO A 47 9.83 4.03 -18.26
CA PRO A 47 10.16 4.70 -17.02
C PRO A 47 9.28 5.93 -16.78
N THR A 48 9.19 6.31 -15.53
CA THR A 48 8.58 7.58 -15.11
C THR A 48 9.36 8.75 -15.72
N ALA A 49 8.69 9.87 -15.96
CA ALA A 49 9.25 11.02 -16.69
C ALA A 49 9.74 10.77 -18.14
N SER A 50 9.32 9.66 -18.78
CA SER A 50 9.58 9.41 -20.21
C SER A 50 8.56 10.03 -21.18
N GLY A 51 7.58 10.79 -20.68
CA GLY A 51 6.47 11.31 -21.48
C GLY A 51 5.40 10.25 -21.80
N LYS A 52 5.16 9.29 -20.88
CA LYS A 52 4.14 8.23 -20.99
C LYS A 52 2.76 8.78 -21.41
N THR A 53 2.30 9.81 -20.71
CA THR A 53 0.99 10.40 -20.95
C THR A 53 0.90 10.97 -22.36
N GLU A 54 1.87 11.80 -22.77
CA GLU A 54 1.97 12.39 -24.11
C GLU A 54 2.08 11.34 -25.22
N SER A 55 2.78 10.24 -24.95
CA SER A 55 2.89 9.09 -25.87
C SER A 55 1.53 8.48 -26.21
N ALA A 56 0.58 8.48 -25.27
CA ALA A 56 -0.78 8.01 -25.49
C ALA A 56 -1.72 9.10 -26.03
N ILE A 57 -1.70 10.31 -25.46
CA ILE A 57 -2.74 11.31 -25.77
C ILE A 57 -2.52 12.01 -27.11
N LEU A 58 -1.27 12.29 -27.52
CA LEU A 58 -0.99 12.96 -28.80
C LEU A 58 -1.54 12.19 -30.02
N PRO A 59 -1.32 10.87 -30.15
CA PRO A 59 -1.89 10.12 -31.26
C PRO A 59 -3.41 9.94 -31.13
N VAL A 60 -3.95 9.79 -29.92
CA VAL A 60 -5.41 9.74 -29.70
C VAL A 60 -6.08 11.05 -30.10
N PHE A 61 -5.51 12.20 -29.73
CA PHE A 61 -6.00 13.52 -30.12
C PHE A 61 -5.90 13.75 -31.62
N THR A 62 -4.85 13.25 -32.25
CA THR A 62 -4.73 13.26 -33.72
C THR A 62 -5.89 12.51 -34.36
N ARG A 63 -6.16 11.27 -33.93
CA ARG A 63 -7.28 10.47 -34.46
C ARG A 63 -8.65 11.08 -34.13
N PHE A 64 -8.78 11.75 -32.97
CA PHE A 64 -9.98 12.51 -32.62
C PHE A 64 -10.20 13.68 -33.60
N LEU A 65 -9.17 14.49 -33.87
CA LEU A 65 -9.25 15.62 -34.79
C LEU A 65 -9.56 15.20 -36.24
N MET A 66 -9.06 14.04 -36.66
CA MET A 66 -9.31 13.46 -37.98
C MET A 66 -10.69 12.78 -38.09
N SER A 67 -11.42 12.61 -36.98
CA SER A 67 -12.76 12.01 -37.01
C SER A 67 -13.79 13.02 -37.53
N ALA A 68 -14.57 12.62 -38.54
CA ALA A 68 -15.60 13.47 -39.15
C ALA A 68 -16.80 13.76 -38.23
N ASP A 69 -17.03 12.90 -37.23
CA ASP A 69 -18.16 12.99 -36.32
C ASP A 69 -17.74 13.62 -34.98
N ARG A 70 -18.28 14.81 -34.72
CA ARG A 70 -18.13 15.59 -33.48
C ARG A 70 -19.42 15.68 -32.67
N GLY A 71 -20.37 14.76 -32.90
CA GLY A 71 -21.63 14.70 -32.18
C GLY A 71 -21.46 14.60 -30.65
N PRO A 72 -22.50 14.89 -29.84
CA PRO A 72 -22.40 14.87 -28.39
C PRO A 72 -22.17 13.43 -27.86
N GLY A 73 -21.32 13.29 -26.84
CA GLY A 73 -20.99 11.99 -26.24
C GLY A 73 -19.57 11.95 -25.69
N VAL A 74 -19.20 10.88 -24.99
CA VAL A 74 -17.83 10.66 -24.48
C VAL A 74 -17.08 9.80 -25.50
N LYS A 75 -15.97 10.30 -26.05
CA LYS A 75 -15.18 9.62 -27.10
C LYS A 75 -13.90 9.00 -26.55
N ILE A 76 -13.33 9.64 -25.53
CA ILE A 76 -12.11 9.20 -24.87
C ILE A 76 -12.42 8.96 -23.39
N LEU A 77 -12.14 7.75 -22.92
CA LEU A 77 -12.09 7.43 -21.50
C LEU A 77 -10.63 7.38 -21.05
N TYR A 78 -10.29 8.13 -20.02
CA TYR A 78 -8.98 8.02 -19.36
C TYR A 78 -9.20 7.47 -17.95
N MET A 79 -8.66 6.29 -17.68
CA MET A 79 -8.83 5.56 -16.43
C MET A 79 -7.60 5.72 -15.55
N THR A 80 -7.80 6.10 -14.29
CA THR A 80 -6.74 6.12 -13.27
C THR A 80 -7.09 5.16 -12.13
N PRO A 81 -6.12 4.43 -11.54
CA PRO A 81 -6.39 3.54 -10.42
C PRO A 81 -6.64 4.30 -9.11
N LEU A 82 -6.10 5.52 -8.99
CA LEU A 82 -6.18 6.35 -7.78
C LEU A 82 -6.73 7.73 -8.06
N ARG A 83 -7.66 8.18 -7.19
CA ARG A 83 -8.27 9.52 -7.26
C ARG A 83 -7.25 10.66 -7.13
N ALA A 84 -6.18 10.43 -6.38
CA ALA A 84 -5.15 11.45 -6.12
C ALA A 84 -4.45 11.93 -7.41
N LEU A 85 -4.42 11.08 -8.45
CA LEU A 85 -3.81 11.39 -9.75
C LEU A 85 -4.70 12.28 -10.64
N ASN A 86 -6.01 12.37 -10.35
CA ASN A 86 -6.96 13.00 -11.26
C ASN A 86 -6.78 14.51 -11.40
N ARG A 87 -6.38 15.21 -10.34
CA ARG A 87 -6.28 16.68 -10.36
C ARG A 87 -5.14 17.14 -11.28
N ASP A 88 -3.95 16.57 -11.11
CA ASP A 88 -2.79 16.91 -11.95
C ASP A 88 -3.04 16.55 -13.41
N LEU A 89 -3.61 15.36 -13.64
CA LEU A 89 -3.98 14.92 -14.97
C LEU A 89 -5.04 15.82 -15.62
N LEU A 90 -6.03 16.30 -14.86
CA LEU A 90 -7.04 17.23 -15.35
C LEU A 90 -6.40 18.53 -15.83
N ASP A 91 -5.59 19.19 -14.98
CA ASP A 91 -4.93 20.45 -15.32
C ASP A 91 -4.04 20.28 -16.57
N ARG A 92 -3.34 19.14 -16.67
CA ARG A 92 -2.52 18.78 -17.83
C ARG A 92 -3.35 18.58 -19.09
N LEU A 93 -4.41 17.78 -19.04
CA LEU A 93 -5.22 17.44 -20.21
C LEU A 93 -6.14 18.59 -20.65
N GLU A 94 -6.62 19.43 -19.74
CA GLU A 94 -7.36 20.65 -20.09
C GLU A 94 -6.53 21.61 -20.93
N TRP A 95 -5.23 21.74 -20.61
CA TRP A 95 -4.34 22.58 -21.41
C TRP A 95 -4.27 22.10 -22.85
N TRP A 96 -4.08 20.79 -23.07
CA TRP A 96 -4.09 20.21 -24.41
C TRP A 96 -5.47 20.34 -25.07
N GLY A 97 -6.53 20.03 -24.34
CA GLY A 97 -7.91 20.07 -24.85
C GLY A 97 -8.30 21.44 -25.37
N LYS A 98 -7.92 22.53 -24.68
CA LYS A 98 -8.14 23.91 -25.12
C LYS A 98 -7.50 24.23 -26.47
N LYS A 99 -6.37 23.62 -26.81
CA LYS A 99 -5.66 23.85 -28.09
C LYS A 99 -6.36 23.21 -29.28
N ILE A 100 -7.23 22.23 -29.04
CA ILE A 100 -7.87 21.42 -30.08
C ILE A 100 -9.40 21.39 -29.97
N ASP A 101 -9.99 22.31 -29.17
CA ASP A 101 -11.42 22.39 -28.88
C ASP A 101 -12.02 21.06 -28.37
N LEU A 102 -11.32 20.43 -27.44
CA LEU A 102 -11.72 19.17 -26.80
C LEU A 102 -12.08 19.41 -25.33
N ARG A 103 -13.31 19.06 -24.95
CA ARG A 103 -13.80 19.25 -23.57
C ARG A 103 -13.36 18.09 -22.69
N VAL A 104 -12.63 18.43 -21.63
CA VAL A 104 -12.12 17.49 -20.62
C VAL A 104 -12.94 17.66 -19.35
N ALA A 105 -13.30 16.56 -18.69
CA ALA A 105 -13.84 16.60 -17.33
C ALA A 105 -13.42 15.38 -16.53
N VAL A 106 -13.53 15.50 -15.20
CA VAL A 106 -13.26 14.43 -14.24
C VAL A 106 -14.58 13.93 -13.64
N ARG A 107 -14.70 12.61 -13.45
CA ARG A 107 -15.78 12.03 -12.66
C ARG A 107 -15.27 10.90 -11.76
N HIS A 108 -15.40 11.08 -10.45
CA HIS A 108 -15.13 10.08 -9.42
C HIS A 108 -16.20 10.12 -8.30
N GLY A 109 -16.00 9.32 -7.24
CA GLY A 109 -16.92 9.20 -6.11
C GLY A 109 -17.20 10.52 -5.35
N ASP A 110 -16.31 11.51 -5.42
CA ASP A 110 -16.44 12.80 -4.71
C ASP A 110 -16.96 13.93 -5.61
N THR A 111 -17.15 13.69 -6.91
CA THR A 111 -17.73 14.66 -7.84
C THR A 111 -19.12 15.08 -7.35
N GLU A 112 -19.39 16.37 -7.25
CA GLU A 112 -20.64 16.89 -6.69
C GLU A 112 -21.87 16.51 -7.55
N LEU A 113 -23.05 16.41 -6.93
CA LEU A 113 -24.28 16.06 -7.65
C LEU A 113 -24.60 17.05 -8.79
N ARG A 114 -24.34 18.35 -8.57
CA ARG A 114 -24.52 19.39 -9.59
C ARG A 114 -23.64 19.16 -10.81
N GLU A 115 -22.38 18.82 -10.58
CA GLU A 115 -21.40 18.53 -11.62
C GLU A 115 -21.77 17.23 -12.38
N ARG A 116 -22.17 16.17 -11.66
CA ARG A 116 -22.69 14.93 -12.28
C ARG A 116 -23.89 15.19 -13.19
N ALA A 117 -24.80 16.06 -12.77
CA ALA A 117 -25.97 16.46 -13.57
C ALA A 117 -25.57 17.32 -14.78
N SER A 118 -24.52 18.14 -14.64
CA SER A 118 -23.92 18.87 -15.77
C SER A 118 -23.38 17.89 -16.81
N HIS A 119 -22.55 16.91 -16.41
CA HIS A 119 -21.99 15.89 -17.31
C HIS A 119 -23.07 15.06 -18.02
N ALA A 120 -24.20 14.80 -17.36
CA ALA A 120 -25.31 14.08 -18.00
C ALA A 120 -26.02 14.92 -19.08
N ARG A 121 -26.15 16.24 -18.86
CA ARG A 121 -26.79 17.17 -19.81
C ARG A 121 -25.85 17.53 -20.96
N ASN A 122 -24.60 17.85 -20.64
CA ASN A 122 -23.55 18.24 -21.57
C ASN A 122 -22.31 17.37 -21.32
N PRO A 123 -22.18 16.22 -21.99
CA PRO A 123 -21.06 15.30 -21.76
C PRO A 123 -19.75 15.91 -22.26
N PRO A 124 -18.61 15.66 -21.57
CA PRO A 124 -17.30 15.99 -22.10
C PRO A 124 -16.92 15.06 -23.25
N ASP A 125 -15.94 15.45 -24.05
CA ASP A 125 -15.38 14.62 -25.13
C ASP A 125 -14.37 13.60 -24.56
N LEU A 126 -13.59 14.02 -23.54
CA LEU A 126 -12.72 13.18 -22.73
C LEU A 126 -13.18 13.16 -21.27
N LEU A 127 -13.43 11.96 -20.74
CA LEU A 127 -13.80 11.76 -19.35
C LEU A 127 -12.69 11.01 -18.59
N ILE A 128 -12.08 11.69 -17.62
CA ILE A 128 -11.15 11.09 -16.67
C ILE A 128 -11.97 10.44 -15.55
N THR A 129 -11.77 9.16 -15.26
CA THR A 129 -12.57 8.43 -14.27
C THR A 129 -11.80 7.30 -13.59
N THR A 130 -12.44 6.62 -12.63
CA THR A 130 -11.90 5.44 -11.94
C THR A 130 -12.70 4.19 -12.29
N PRO A 131 -12.13 2.98 -12.12
CA PRO A 131 -12.83 1.73 -12.43
C PRO A 131 -14.20 1.64 -11.76
N GLU A 132 -14.28 1.99 -10.47
CA GLU A 132 -15.52 1.94 -9.67
C GLU A 132 -16.55 2.95 -10.18
N THR A 133 -16.08 4.10 -10.66
CA THR A 133 -16.98 5.12 -11.21
C THR A 133 -17.53 4.72 -12.56
N LEU A 134 -16.74 4.06 -13.42
CA LEU A 134 -17.24 3.46 -14.65
C LEU A 134 -18.37 2.46 -14.36
N GLN A 135 -18.21 1.60 -13.34
CA GLN A 135 -19.28 0.68 -12.91
C GLN A 135 -20.59 1.41 -12.61
N ALA A 136 -20.54 2.58 -11.96
CA ALA A 136 -21.72 3.39 -11.66
C ALA A 136 -22.33 4.06 -12.92
N LEU A 137 -21.53 4.33 -13.95
CA LEU A 137 -21.97 4.96 -15.19
C LEU A 137 -22.68 4.00 -16.14
N LEU A 138 -22.19 2.77 -16.27
CA LEU A 138 -22.69 1.75 -17.19
C LEU A 138 -24.22 1.50 -17.11
N PRO A 139 -24.85 1.36 -15.92
CA PRO A 139 -26.29 1.16 -15.82
C PRO A 139 -27.11 2.43 -16.04
N GLY A 140 -26.51 3.62 -15.94
CA GLY A 140 -27.23 4.90 -16.02
C GLY A 140 -27.69 5.21 -17.44
N ARG A 141 -29.01 5.25 -17.69
CA ARG A 141 -29.61 5.42 -19.03
C ARG A 141 -29.01 6.58 -19.85
N ILE A 142 -28.85 7.76 -19.25
CA ILE A 142 -28.34 8.96 -19.94
C ILE A 142 -26.85 8.80 -20.24
N MET A 143 -26.04 8.47 -19.23
CA MET A 143 -24.59 8.30 -19.40
C MET A 143 -24.26 7.17 -20.37
N ARG A 144 -25.02 6.07 -20.33
CA ARG A 144 -24.90 4.98 -21.28
C ARG A 144 -25.08 5.44 -22.73
N ARG A 145 -25.96 6.40 -23.01
CA ARG A 145 -26.09 6.98 -24.36
C ARG A 145 -24.80 7.67 -24.78
N HIS A 146 -24.21 8.45 -23.88
CA HIS A 146 -22.95 9.16 -24.14
C HIS A 146 -21.76 8.20 -24.27
N LEU A 147 -21.75 7.09 -23.53
CA LEU A 147 -20.71 6.06 -23.59
C LEU A 147 -20.74 5.22 -24.88
N ARG A 148 -21.84 5.24 -25.66
CA ARG A 148 -21.87 4.59 -26.98
C ARG A 148 -20.85 5.19 -27.95
N GLU A 149 -20.48 6.45 -27.72
CA GLU A 149 -19.56 7.20 -28.57
C GLU A 149 -18.09 6.93 -28.28
N VAL A 150 -17.76 6.07 -27.29
CA VAL A 150 -16.37 5.77 -26.95
C VAL A 150 -15.66 5.14 -28.15
N ARG A 151 -14.45 5.61 -28.39
CA ARG A 151 -13.51 5.16 -29.45
C ARG A 151 -12.12 4.83 -28.91
N PHE A 152 -11.77 5.41 -27.76
CA PHE A 152 -10.47 5.26 -27.12
C PHE A 152 -10.64 5.06 -25.62
N LEU A 153 -9.90 4.08 -25.08
CA LEU A 153 -9.75 3.84 -23.65
C LEU A 153 -8.26 3.86 -23.30
N ILE A 154 -7.86 4.80 -22.47
CA ILE A 154 -6.51 4.85 -21.89
C ILE A 154 -6.61 4.37 -20.46
N ILE A 155 -5.77 3.41 -20.06
CA ILE A 155 -5.68 2.92 -18.68
C ILE A 155 -4.27 3.22 -18.19
N ASP A 156 -4.18 4.09 -17.20
CA ASP A 156 -2.92 4.44 -16.56
C ASP A 156 -2.58 3.48 -15.42
N GLU A 157 -1.29 3.27 -15.19
CA GLU A 157 -0.72 2.33 -14.22
C GLU A 157 -1.43 0.97 -14.20
N VAL A 158 -1.48 0.29 -15.35
CA VAL A 158 -2.23 -0.97 -15.56
C VAL A 158 -1.81 -2.07 -14.58
N HIS A 159 -0.54 -2.10 -14.14
CA HIS A 159 -0.03 -3.10 -13.21
C HIS A 159 -0.79 -3.13 -11.87
N GLU A 160 -1.18 -1.95 -11.35
CA GLU A 160 -1.96 -1.83 -10.11
C GLU A 160 -3.36 -2.46 -10.22
N LEU A 161 -3.89 -2.56 -11.44
CA LEU A 161 -5.18 -3.16 -11.70
C LEU A 161 -5.06 -4.65 -12.02
N ALA A 162 -3.99 -5.07 -12.70
CA ALA A 162 -3.81 -6.45 -13.13
C ALA A 162 -3.79 -7.44 -11.95
N GLU A 163 -3.20 -7.05 -10.81
CA GLU A 163 -3.01 -7.92 -9.64
C GLU A 163 -4.17 -7.88 -8.62
N ASP A 164 -5.25 -7.16 -8.92
CA ASP A 164 -6.37 -7.01 -8.01
C ASP A 164 -7.73 -7.32 -8.67
N LYS A 165 -8.68 -7.74 -7.84
CA LYS A 165 -10.08 -7.97 -8.19
C LYS A 165 -10.75 -6.72 -8.76
N ARG A 166 -10.26 -5.51 -8.42
CA ARG A 166 -10.68 -4.26 -9.07
C ARG A 166 -10.44 -4.29 -10.57
N GLY A 167 -9.28 -4.78 -11.01
CA GLY A 167 -8.99 -4.92 -12.43
C GLY A 167 -9.75 -6.07 -13.08
N SER A 168 -9.97 -7.17 -12.34
CA SER A 168 -10.86 -8.24 -12.81
C SER A 168 -12.28 -7.73 -13.06
N GLN A 169 -12.81 -6.90 -12.16
CA GLN A 169 -14.10 -6.23 -12.30
C GLN A 169 -14.10 -5.21 -13.47
N LEU A 170 -13.00 -4.47 -13.65
CA LEU A 170 -12.83 -3.55 -14.77
C LEU A 170 -12.83 -4.28 -16.11
N SER A 171 -12.14 -5.42 -16.20
CA SER A 171 -12.04 -6.22 -17.43
C SER A 171 -13.42 -6.62 -17.95
N ILE A 172 -14.34 -7.03 -17.06
CA ILE A 172 -15.74 -7.27 -17.43
C ILE A 172 -16.45 -5.97 -17.82
N ALA A 173 -16.22 -4.87 -17.10
CA ALA A 173 -16.82 -3.58 -17.46
C ALA A 173 -16.40 -3.08 -18.85
N ILE A 174 -15.19 -3.40 -19.30
CA ILE A 174 -14.73 -3.09 -20.67
C ILE A 174 -15.51 -3.94 -21.68
N GLU A 175 -15.75 -5.23 -21.44
CA GLU A 175 -16.62 -6.05 -22.31
C GLU A 175 -18.08 -5.56 -22.29
N ARG A 176 -18.60 -5.14 -21.14
CA ARG A 176 -19.92 -4.48 -21.03
C ARG A 176 -19.96 -3.16 -21.81
N LEU A 177 -18.86 -2.40 -21.82
CA LEU A 177 -18.75 -1.18 -22.61
C LEU A 177 -18.75 -1.50 -24.10
N ARG A 178 -18.06 -2.55 -24.55
CA ARG A 178 -18.12 -3.05 -25.94
C ARG A 178 -19.53 -3.47 -26.34
N TRP A 179 -20.26 -4.13 -25.43
CA TRP A 179 -21.68 -4.42 -25.63
C TRP A 179 -22.53 -3.14 -25.71
N ILE A 180 -22.18 -2.06 -25.01
CA ILE A 180 -22.91 -0.79 -25.12
C ILE A 180 -22.61 -0.08 -26.45
N THR A 181 -21.34 -0.04 -26.85
CA THR A 181 -20.87 0.65 -28.07
C THR A 181 -21.23 -0.11 -29.35
N GLN A 182 -21.47 -1.44 -29.26
CA GLN A 182 -21.73 -2.32 -30.40
C GLN A 182 -20.59 -2.29 -31.45
N ARG A 183 -19.38 -1.94 -30.99
CA ARG A 183 -18.14 -1.89 -31.77
C ARG A 183 -16.94 -2.04 -30.86
N ASP A 184 -15.82 -2.46 -31.42
CA ASP A 184 -14.55 -2.39 -30.69
C ASP A 184 -14.02 -0.95 -30.64
N PHE A 185 -13.11 -0.70 -29.71
CA PHE A 185 -12.43 0.57 -29.51
C PHE A 185 -10.98 0.33 -29.15
N GLN A 186 -10.13 1.32 -29.45
CA GLN A 186 -8.69 1.21 -29.20
C GLN A 186 -8.41 1.33 -27.70
N VAL A 187 -7.60 0.41 -27.18
CA VAL A 187 -7.19 0.37 -25.77
C VAL A 187 -5.69 0.62 -25.67
N ILE A 188 -5.30 1.56 -24.80
CA ILE A 188 -3.91 1.92 -24.55
C ILE A 188 -3.63 1.78 -23.05
N GLY A 189 -2.67 0.94 -22.69
CA GLY A 189 -2.22 0.74 -21.32
C GLY A 189 -0.90 1.44 -21.08
N LEU A 190 -0.77 2.11 -19.94
CA LEU A 190 0.47 2.73 -19.49
C LEU A 190 0.96 2.05 -18.22
N SER A 191 2.24 1.74 -18.14
CA SER A 191 2.87 1.22 -16.92
C SER A 191 4.32 1.66 -16.81
N ALA A 192 4.82 1.81 -15.59
CA ALA A 192 6.25 2.02 -15.34
C ALA A 192 7.05 0.73 -15.49
N THR A 193 6.54 -0.36 -14.92
CA THR A 193 7.23 -1.65 -14.78
C THR A 193 6.21 -2.79 -14.88
N ILE A 194 6.58 -3.89 -15.54
CA ILE A 194 5.78 -5.12 -15.64
C ILE A 194 6.73 -6.31 -15.85
N GLY A 195 6.68 -7.32 -14.99
CA GLY A 195 7.46 -8.56 -15.19
C GLY A 195 6.84 -9.56 -16.17
N SER A 196 5.52 -9.51 -16.39
CA SER A 196 4.82 -10.34 -17.38
C SER A 196 4.05 -9.51 -18.44
N PRO A 197 4.74 -8.82 -19.36
CA PRO A 197 4.11 -7.91 -20.34
C PRO A 197 2.98 -8.53 -21.16
N GLU A 198 3.13 -9.79 -21.58
CA GLU A 198 2.17 -10.51 -22.41
C GLU A 198 0.87 -10.78 -21.63
N LYS A 199 1.00 -11.20 -20.37
CA LYS A 199 -0.13 -11.46 -19.47
C LYS A 199 -0.88 -10.17 -19.16
N VAL A 200 -0.18 -9.06 -18.91
CA VAL A 200 -0.81 -7.75 -18.71
C VAL A 200 -1.41 -7.20 -20.00
N GLY A 201 -0.79 -7.45 -21.14
CA GLY A 201 -1.34 -7.14 -22.46
C GLY A 201 -2.68 -7.86 -22.69
N ALA A 202 -2.73 -9.16 -22.40
CA ALA A 202 -3.96 -9.95 -22.49
C ALA A 202 -5.02 -9.48 -21.47
N PHE A 203 -4.62 -9.13 -20.24
CA PHE A 203 -5.48 -8.48 -19.26
C PHE A 203 -6.10 -7.17 -19.80
N LEU A 204 -5.29 -6.34 -20.46
CA LEU A 204 -5.69 -5.04 -20.98
C LEU A 204 -6.75 -5.13 -22.10
N VAL A 205 -6.57 -6.04 -23.06
CA VAL A 205 -7.39 -6.09 -24.29
C VAL A 205 -8.38 -7.26 -24.34
N GLY A 206 -8.21 -8.26 -23.48
CA GLY A 206 -8.96 -9.50 -23.50
C GLY A 206 -8.33 -10.59 -24.37
N THR A 207 -8.99 -11.74 -24.49
CA THR A 207 -8.44 -12.96 -25.12
C THR A 207 -8.46 -12.96 -26.64
N LYS A 208 -9.28 -12.11 -27.27
CA LYS A 208 -9.55 -12.14 -28.73
C LYS A 208 -8.91 -10.99 -29.51
N ARG A 209 -8.10 -10.15 -28.87
CA ARG A 209 -7.62 -8.88 -29.46
C ARG A 209 -6.10 -8.81 -29.41
N PRO A 210 -5.44 -8.35 -30.49
CA PRO A 210 -4.00 -8.14 -30.47
C PRO A 210 -3.65 -6.89 -29.65
N VAL A 211 -2.45 -6.92 -29.06
CA VAL A 211 -1.84 -5.79 -28.36
C VAL A 211 -0.36 -5.71 -28.76
N GLU A 212 0.10 -4.51 -29.07
CA GLU A 212 1.50 -4.24 -29.31
C GLU A 212 2.16 -3.81 -28.00
N ILE A 213 3.18 -4.54 -27.58
CA ILE A 213 3.93 -4.27 -26.36
C ILE A 213 5.12 -3.39 -26.73
N VAL A 214 5.11 -2.14 -26.24
CA VAL A 214 6.20 -1.19 -26.42
C VAL A 214 6.95 -1.08 -25.11
N ARG A 215 8.14 -1.69 -25.02
CA ARG A 215 9.00 -1.66 -23.82
C ARG A 215 10.20 -0.73 -24.03
N ILE A 216 10.38 0.20 -23.11
CA ILE A 216 11.55 1.07 -23.02
C ILE A 216 12.39 0.64 -21.81
N PRO A 217 13.68 0.28 -21.99
CA PRO A 217 14.54 -0.13 -20.89
C PRO A 217 14.64 0.93 -19.79
N VAL A 218 14.50 0.50 -18.53
CA VAL A 218 14.58 1.31 -17.32
C VAL A 218 16.00 1.32 -16.75
N ALA A 219 16.72 0.19 -16.81
CA ALA A 219 18.02 0.02 -16.16
C ALA A 219 19.08 1.02 -16.64
N ARG A 220 19.05 1.39 -17.94
CA ARG A 220 20.01 2.36 -18.53
C ARG A 220 19.89 3.77 -17.95
N LYS A 221 18.87 4.04 -17.14
CA LYS A 221 18.55 5.36 -16.61
C LYS A 221 18.59 5.40 -15.08
N MET A 222 19.23 4.44 -14.42
CA MET A 222 19.27 4.36 -12.96
C MET A 222 20.68 4.20 -12.41
N ARG A 223 20.97 4.85 -11.28
CA ARG A 223 22.14 4.58 -10.44
C ARG A 223 21.63 4.15 -9.07
N LEU A 224 22.07 2.97 -8.65
CA LEU A 224 21.70 2.36 -7.37
C LEU A 224 22.97 2.02 -6.62
N GLU A 225 22.92 2.26 -5.31
CA GLU A 225 23.92 1.82 -4.35
C GLU A 225 23.19 1.14 -3.19
N THR A 226 23.80 0.12 -2.60
CA THR A 226 23.34 -0.48 -1.35
C THR A 226 24.38 -0.20 -0.28
N LEU A 227 23.93 0.26 0.89
CA LEU A 227 24.77 0.53 2.05
C LEU A 227 24.27 -0.25 3.27
N PHE A 228 25.20 -0.86 3.98
CA PHE A 228 24.95 -1.47 5.29
C PHE A 228 25.95 -0.92 6.32
N PRO A 229 25.63 0.21 6.97
CA PRO A 229 26.62 0.95 7.74
C PRO A 229 26.83 0.40 9.15
N GLU A 230 28.10 0.30 9.55
CA GLU A 230 28.49 -0.01 10.93
C GLU A 230 28.50 1.24 11.82
N PRO A 231 28.17 1.11 13.12
CA PRO A 231 28.19 2.22 14.05
C PRO A 231 29.63 2.66 14.39
N SER A 232 29.89 3.96 14.23
CA SER A 232 31.12 4.60 14.69
C SER A 232 31.04 5.05 16.15
N GLY A 233 32.16 5.52 16.73
CA GLY A 233 32.17 6.08 18.09
C GLY A 233 31.24 7.29 18.27
N GLN A 234 31.02 8.10 17.22
CA GLN A 234 30.06 9.21 17.26
C GLN A 234 28.61 8.70 17.31
N ASP A 235 28.33 7.57 16.67
CA ASP A 235 26.98 6.99 16.62
C ASP A 235 26.55 6.45 17.98
N HIS A 236 27.48 5.92 18.78
CA HIS A 236 27.24 5.55 20.17
C HIS A 236 26.84 6.76 21.05
N GLN A 237 27.48 7.90 20.84
CA GLN A 237 27.13 9.14 21.55
C GLN A 237 25.77 9.68 21.08
N LEU A 238 25.51 9.62 19.77
CA LEU A 238 24.25 10.06 19.17
C LEU A 238 23.08 9.18 19.66
N ALA A 239 23.27 7.87 19.69
CA ALA A 239 22.34 6.88 20.21
C ALA A 239 21.84 7.24 21.62
N GLY A 240 22.74 7.64 22.51
CA GLY A 240 22.38 8.15 23.84
C GLY A 240 21.54 9.44 23.81
N LYS A 241 21.83 10.37 22.88
CA LYS A 241 21.12 11.66 22.76
C LYS A 241 19.72 11.54 22.16
N ILE A 242 19.55 10.66 21.19
CA ILE A 242 18.27 10.47 20.47
C ILE A 242 17.52 9.22 20.93
N PHE A 243 18.05 8.56 21.95
CA PHE A 243 17.48 7.41 22.65
C PHE A 243 17.16 6.23 21.72
N THR A 244 18.20 5.73 21.06
CA THR A 244 18.13 4.59 20.15
C THR A 244 19.41 3.75 20.24
N HIS A 245 19.53 2.70 19.43
CA HIS A 245 20.72 1.85 19.33
C HIS A 245 21.77 2.47 18.38
N PRO A 246 23.07 2.22 18.60
CA PRO A 246 24.15 2.74 17.74
C PRO A 246 23.94 2.47 16.25
N GLU A 247 23.41 1.31 15.88
CA GLU A 247 23.16 0.89 14.50
C GLU A 247 22.11 1.78 13.83
N LEU A 248 20.99 2.08 14.53
CA LEU A 248 19.98 3.01 14.00
C LEU A 248 20.51 4.45 13.98
N ALA A 249 21.32 4.86 14.95
CA ALA A 249 21.97 6.17 14.96
C ALA A 249 22.89 6.36 13.75
N ALA A 250 23.67 5.34 13.38
CA ALA A 250 24.53 5.34 12.20
C ALA A 250 23.74 5.51 10.91
N ARG A 251 22.66 4.73 10.73
CA ARG A 251 21.76 4.86 9.57
C ARG A 251 21.11 6.24 9.51
N LEU A 252 20.59 6.76 10.63
CA LEU A 252 20.01 8.10 10.71
C LEU A 252 21.03 9.17 10.32
N ARG A 253 22.29 9.03 10.75
CA ARG A 253 23.35 9.98 10.42
C ARG A 253 23.63 10.04 8.93
N ILE A 254 23.82 8.88 8.32
CA ILE A 254 24.07 8.77 6.88
C ILE A 254 22.88 9.34 6.09
N MET A 255 21.65 8.97 6.46
CA MET A 255 20.45 9.54 5.83
C MET A 255 20.36 11.05 5.98
N LYS A 256 20.68 11.58 7.16
CA LYS A 256 20.68 13.03 7.43
C LYS A 256 21.71 13.76 6.56
N GLU A 257 22.90 13.19 6.40
CA GLU A 257 23.97 13.72 5.54
C GLU A 257 23.54 13.72 4.07
N MET A 258 22.98 12.60 3.58
CA MET A 258 22.46 12.49 2.22
C MET A 258 21.35 13.51 1.94
N ILE A 259 20.38 13.68 2.87
CA ILE A 259 19.31 14.68 2.73
C ILE A 259 19.88 16.11 2.71
N LYS A 260 20.95 16.40 3.46
CA LYS A 260 21.58 17.73 3.44
C LYS A 260 22.29 18.03 2.12
N ASN A 261 22.89 17.01 1.51
CA ASN A 261 23.68 17.13 0.28
C ASN A 261 22.83 17.22 -1.00
N HIS A 262 21.51 17.01 -0.89
CA HIS A 262 20.56 17.13 -2.00
C HIS A 262 19.53 18.23 -1.74
N LYS A 263 18.88 18.72 -2.80
CA LYS A 263 17.85 19.77 -2.67
C LYS A 263 16.49 19.18 -2.29
N SER A 264 16.16 18.02 -2.83
CA SER A 264 14.88 17.34 -2.63
C SER A 264 15.06 15.83 -2.63
N VAL A 265 14.70 15.20 -1.52
CA VAL A 265 14.86 13.77 -1.25
C VAL A 265 13.53 13.15 -0.84
N ILE A 266 13.22 11.97 -1.37
CA ILE A 266 12.18 11.10 -0.81
C ILE A 266 12.87 9.94 -0.09
N LEU A 267 12.53 9.75 1.18
CA LEU A 267 12.96 8.62 1.99
C LEU A 267 11.79 7.63 2.08
N PHE A 268 11.85 6.55 1.32
CA PHE A 268 10.86 5.48 1.38
C PHE A 268 11.14 4.49 2.50
N THR A 269 10.06 3.97 3.08
CA THR A 269 10.08 2.83 3.99
C THR A 269 8.82 1.99 3.79
N ASN A 270 8.86 0.73 4.23
CA ASN A 270 7.79 -0.23 3.94
C ASN A 270 6.53 0.00 4.79
N THR A 271 6.66 0.57 6.00
CA THR A 271 5.52 0.74 6.91
C THR A 271 5.36 2.14 7.45
N ARG A 272 4.12 2.48 7.78
CA ARG A 272 3.77 3.77 8.40
C ARG A 272 4.45 3.95 9.75
N SER A 273 4.59 2.87 10.51
CA SER A 273 5.26 2.87 11.82
C SER A 273 6.72 3.27 11.69
N ILE A 274 7.47 2.67 10.75
CA ILE A 274 8.87 3.05 10.52
C ILE A 274 8.95 4.51 10.04
N ALA A 275 8.03 4.94 9.17
CA ALA A 275 8.01 6.32 8.69
C ALA A 275 7.87 7.35 9.84
N GLU A 276 6.95 7.09 10.77
CA GLU A 276 6.74 7.92 11.96
C GLU A 276 7.95 7.85 12.91
N ILE A 277 8.55 6.68 13.12
CA ILE A 277 9.76 6.51 13.94
C ILE A 277 10.92 7.32 13.37
N LEU A 278 11.24 7.15 12.08
CA LEU A 278 12.36 7.84 11.44
C LEU A 278 12.17 9.35 11.51
N ALA A 279 11.00 9.85 11.13
CA ALA A 279 10.72 11.28 11.20
C ALA A 279 10.79 11.83 12.62
N SER A 280 10.26 11.10 13.59
CA SER A 280 10.39 11.47 15.00
C SER A 280 11.85 11.52 15.44
N ARG A 281 12.68 10.55 15.07
CA ARG A 281 14.11 10.51 15.43
C ARG A 281 14.90 11.65 14.78
N PHE A 282 14.63 11.97 13.51
CA PHE A 282 15.21 13.16 12.87
C PHE A 282 14.85 14.44 13.61
N LYS A 283 13.60 14.60 14.06
CA LYS A 283 13.14 15.78 14.79
C LYS A 283 13.66 15.88 16.22
N VAL A 284 13.81 14.74 16.92
CA VAL A 284 14.45 14.69 18.24
C VAL A 284 15.93 15.08 18.13
N TRP A 285 16.60 14.62 17.07
CA TRP A 285 17.97 15.02 16.80
C TRP A 285 18.07 16.53 16.46
N ASP A 286 17.16 17.02 15.62
CA ASP A 286 17.22 18.38 15.08
C ASP A 286 15.81 18.87 14.74
N LEU A 287 15.27 19.71 15.64
CA LEU A 287 13.88 20.16 15.62
C LEU A 287 13.52 20.90 14.32
N ASP A 288 14.50 21.59 13.74
CA ASP A 288 14.36 22.42 12.55
C ASP A 288 14.82 21.72 11.26
N PHE A 289 15.20 20.44 11.35
CA PHE A 289 15.55 19.67 10.17
C PHE A 289 14.38 19.68 9.16
N PRO A 290 14.59 20.10 7.90
CA PRO A 290 13.52 20.35 6.93
C PRO A 290 13.00 19.05 6.31
N ILE A 291 12.53 18.13 7.16
CA ILE A 291 11.91 16.86 6.81
C ILE A 291 10.46 16.82 7.30
N SER A 292 9.60 16.13 6.56
CA SER A 292 8.21 15.84 6.96
C SER A 292 7.86 14.36 6.66
N ILE A 293 6.63 13.96 6.97
CA ILE A 293 6.09 12.62 6.71
C ILE A 293 4.95 12.64 5.68
N HIS A 294 4.78 11.53 4.95
CA HIS A 294 3.67 11.33 4.04
C HIS A 294 3.20 9.87 4.02
N HIS A 295 1.96 9.62 4.48
CA HIS A 295 1.28 8.33 4.35
C HIS A 295 -0.25 8.50 4.35
N GLY A 296 -0.96 7.47 3.91
CA GLY A 296 -2.42 7.52 3.69
C GLY A 296 -3.27 7.84 4.92
N SER A 297 -2.77 7.54 6.12
CA SER A 297 -3.46 7.81 7.40
C SER A 297 -3.40 9.28 7.82
N LEU A 298 -2.59 10.12 7.17
CA LEU A 298 -2.52 11.55 7.46
C LEU A 298 -3.73 12.29 6.92
N ALA A 299 -4.17 13.32 7.65
CA ALA A 299 -5.22 14.22 7.21
C ALA A 299 -4.84 14.87 5.86
N LYS A 300 -5.85 15.06 4.99
CA LYS A 300 -5.66 15.64 3.65
C LYS A 300 -4.86 16.96 3.67
N PRO A 301 -5.11 17.93 4.59
CA PRO A 301 -4.32 19.15 4.65
C PRO A 301 -2.83 18.89 4.90
N SER A 302 -2.49 18.00 5.84
CA SER A 302 -1.11 17.67 6.19
C SER A 302 -0.34 17.10 4.99
N ARG A 303 -0.99 16.23 4.19
CA ARG A 303 -0.40 15.68 2.96
C ARG A 303 -0.13 16.76 1.92
N ILE A 304 -1.12 17.61 1.63
CA ILE A 304 -0.99 18.73 0.67
C ILE A 304 0.11 19.70 1.10
N THR A 305 0.22 20.01 2.38
CA THR A 305 1.29 20.87 2.91
C THR A 305 2.67 20.24 2.72
N ALA A 306 2.82 18.94 2.98
CA ALA A 306 4.09 18.25 2.78
C ALA A 306 4.48 18.21 1.29
N GLU A 307 3.52 17.91 0.40
CA GLU A 307 3.70 17.94 -1.06
C GLU A 307 4.13 19.34 -1.55
N ARG A 308 3.41 20.39 -1.13
CA ARG A 308 3.72 21.78 -1.48
C ARG A 308 5.07 22.22 -0.90
N GLY A 309 5.37 21.83 0.34
CA GLY A 309 6.63 22.16 1.01
C GLY A 309 7.84 21.56 0.32
N LEU A 310 7.74 20.31 -0.16
CA LEU A 310 8.80 19.69 -0.96
C LEU A 310 8.91 20.35 -2.35
N LYS A 311 7.77 20.56 -3.03
CA LYS A 311 7.73 21.21 -4.36
C LYS A 311 8.26 22.64 -4.34
N GLY A 312 8.02 23.39 -3.27
CA GLY A 312 8.47 24.76 -3.05
C GLY A 312 9.89 24.88 -2.46
N GLY A 313 10.52 23.77 -2.08
CA GLY A 313 11.88 23.75 -1.49
C GLY A 313 11.95 24.14 0.00
N GLU A 314 10.82 24.31 0.68
CA GLU A 314 10.77 24.50 2.14
C GLU A 314 11.18 23.24 2.91
N LEU A 315 10.93 22.08 2.31
CA LEU A 315 11.38 20.77 2.79
C LEU A 315 12.50 20.29 1.87
N ARG A 316 13.53 19.69 2.47
CA ARG A 316 14.56 18.94 1.74
C ARG A 316 14.26 17.45 1.67
N GLY A 317 13.43 16.94 2.58
CA GLY A 317 13.16 15.51 2.70
C GLY A 317 11.70 15.20 3.00
N LEU A 318 11.20 14.10 2.45
CA LEU A 318 9.89 13.56 2.81
C LEU A 318 10.00 12.07 3.10
N VAL A 319 9.67 11.66 4.32
CA VAL A 319 9.60 10.25 4.71
C VAL A 319 8.24 9.68 4.29
N ALA A 320 8.23 8.69 3.42
CA ALA A 320 7.03 8.19 2.78
C ALA A 320 6.93 6.66 2.77
N THR A 321 5.69 6.18 2.69
CA THR A 321 5.37 4.77 2.35
C THR A 321 5.00 4.68 0.86
N SER A 322 4.33 3.61 0.44
CA SER A 322 3.79 3.45 -0.91
C SER A 322 2.89 4.59 -1.40
N SER A 323 2.42 5.46 -0.49
CA SER A 323 1.63 6.65 -0.82
C SER A 323 2.25 7.60 -1.85
N LEU A 324 3.58 7.58 -2.05
CA LEU A 324 4.30 8.39 -3.05
C LEU A 324 5.06 7.55 -4.09
N GLU A 325 4.85 6.23 -4.13
CA GLU A 325 5.41 5.37 -5.20
C GLU A 325 4.82 5.75 -6.56
N LEU A 326 3.53 6.08 -6.57
CA LEU A 326 2.76 6.37 -7.77
C LEU A 326 2.78 7.87 -8.12
N GLY A 327 2.47 8.17 -9.40
CA GLY A 327 2.69 9.42 -10.15
C GLY A 327 2.15 10.76 -9.61
N ILE A 328 2.22 11.03 -8.31
CA ILE A 328 1.87 12.32 -7.70
C ILE A 328 2.99 13.33 -8.00
N ASP A 329 2.61 14.52 -8.48
CA ASP A 329 3.55 15.62 -8.72
C ASP A 329 3.95 16.32 -7.41
N VAL A 330 5.01 15.81 -6.79
CA VAL A 330 5.72 16.44 -5.66
C VAL A 330 6.86 17.37 -6.13
N GLY A 331 6.90 17.68 -7.42
CA GLY A 331 7.97 18.46 -8.05
C GLY A 331 9.21 17.64 -8.40
N ARG A 332 10.34 18.34 -8.55
CA ARG A 332 11.62 17.73 -8.89
C ARG A 332 12.23 17.06 -7.66
N ILE A 333 12.46 15.75 -7.77
CA ILE A 333 13.21 14.97 -6.79
C ILE A 333 14.59 14.70 -7.36
N ASP A 334 15.61 14.99 -6.57
CA ASP A 334 17.01 14.79 -6.98
C ASP A 334 17.53 13.42 -6.53
N TYR A 335 17.04 12.88 -5.41
CA TYR A 335 17.57 11.64 -4.82
C TYR A 335 16.50 10.85 -4.07
N VAL A 336 16.62 9.53 -4.08
CA VAL A 336 15.74 8.62 -3.32
C VAL A 336 16.55 7.81 -2.33
N ILE A 337 16.10 7.76 -1.08
CA ILE A 337 16.62 6.86 -0.06
C ILE A 337 15.56 5.79 0.19
N GLN A 338 15.93 4.53 0.03
CA GLN A 338 15.11 3.39 0.41
C GLN A 338 15.63 2.85 1.74
N TYR A 339 14.87 3.02 2.82
CA TYR A 339 15.24 2.49 4.13
C TYR A 339 14.70 1.06 4.29
N MET A 340 15.61 0.12 4.55
CA MET A 340 15.44 -1.34 4.45
C MET A 340 15.17 -1.80 3.01
N SER A 341 15.32 -3.09 2.76
CA SER A 341 14.93 -3.71 1.50
C SER A 341 13.48 -3.35 1.15
N PRO A 342 13.15 -3.00 -0.11
CA PRO A 342 11.76 -2.79 -0.53
C PRO A 342 10.98 -4.09 -0.74
N HIS A 343 11.60 -5.25 -0.46
CA HIS A 343 11.10 -6.63 -0.64
C HIS A 343 10.84 -7.06 -2.09
N GLN A 344 10.65 -6.11 -3.01
CA GLN A 344 10.34 -6.35 -4.42
C GLN A 344 11.13 -5.40 -5.34
N VAL A 345 11.59 -5.93 -6.48
CA VAL A 345 12.31 -5.24 -7.55
C VAL A 345 11.44 -4.19 -8.22
N THR A 346 10.20 -4.55 -8.56
CA THR A 346 9.23 -3.63 -9.16
C THR A 346 9.02 -2.37 -8.31
N ARG A 347 8.94 -2.52 -6.98
CA ARG A 347 8.83 -1.41 -6.03
C ARG A 347 10.08 -0.54 -6.00
N LEU A 348 11.27 -1.15 -5.97
CA LEU A 348 12.54 -0.39 -6.00
C LEU A 348 12.58 0.52 -7.23
N ILE A 349 12.25 -0.01 -8.40
CA ILE A 349 12.26 0.75 -9.65
C ILE A 349 11.26 1.89 -9.62
N GLN A 350 10.04 1.67 -9.13
CA GLN A 350 9.02 2.72 -9.03
C GLN A 350 9.42 3.83 -8.06
N ARG A 351 9.95 3.46 -6.88
CA ARG A 351 10.42 4.37 -5.84
C ARG A 351 11.59 5.20 -6.34
N VAL A 352 12.63 4.56 -6.87
CA VAL A 352 13.83 5.26 -7.37
C VAL A 352 13.51 6.05 -8.62
N GLY A 353 12.60 5.58 -9.48
CA GLY A 353 12.09 6.32 -10.63
C GLY A 353 11.38 7.64 -10.29
N ARG A 354 11.14 7.94 -9.00
CA ARG A 354 10.70 9.28 -8.56
C ARG A 354 11.82 10.32 -8.65
N SER A 355 13.09 9.94 -8.58
CA SER A 355 14.22 10.84 -8.82
C SER A 355 14.52 10.98 -10.32
N GLY A 356 15.19 12.06 -10.69
CA GLY A 356 15.60 12.26 -12.09
C GLY A 356 14.44 12.61 -13.04
N HIS A 357 13.38 13.27 -12.55
CA HIS A 357 12.13 13.61 -13.28
C HIS A 357 12.27 14.49 -14.57
N SER A 358 13.48 14.76 -15.07
CA SER A 358 13.68 15.47 -16.35
C SER A 358 14.14 14.50 -17.44
N VAL A 359 13.60 14.66 -18.66
CA VAL A 359 14.02 13.89 -19.84
C VAL A 359 15.55 13.91 -19.96
N GLY A 360 16.18 12.74 -19.99
CA GLY A 360 17.64 12.57 -20.15
C GLY A 360 18.46 12.55 -18.85
N LYS A 361 17.84 12.65 -17.66
CA LYS A 361 18.55 12.46 -16.38
C LYS A 361 18.48 11.02 -15.88
N MET A 362 19.48 10.64 -15.09
CA MET A 362 19.50 9.37 -14.36
C MET A 362 18.65 9.49 -13.10
N ALA A 363 17.90 8.45 -12.76
CA ALA A 363 17.29 8.25 -11.47
C ALA A 363 18.37 7.79 -10.48
N ASP A 364 18.56 8.56 -9.42
CA ASP A 364 19.53 8.28 -8.36
C ASP A 364 18.83 7.79 -7.10
N GLY A 365 19.33 6.70 -6.53
CA GLY A 365 18.91 6.28 -5.19
C GLY A 365 19.87 5.33 -4.50
N VAL A 366 19.64 5.16 -3.20
CA VAL A 366 20.40 4.27 -2.33
C VAL A 366 19.47 3.44 -1.46
N ILE A 367 19.82 2.18 -1.23
CA ILE A 367 19.17 1.33 -0.23
C ILE A 367 20.03 1.32 1.03
N ILE A 368 19.44 1.58 2.19
CA ILE A 368 20.11 1.54 3.48
C ILE A 368 19.56 0.36 4.27
N ALA A 369 20.34 -0.71 4.32
CA ALA A 369 19.98 -1.95 4.99
C ALA A 369 20.11 -1.85 6.52
N SER A 370 19.37 -2.70 7.21
CA SER A 370 19.22 -2.69 8.66
C SER A 370 19.93 -3.84 9.38
N ASP A 371 20.01 -5.00 8.75
CA ASP A 371 20.71 -6.21 9.20
C ASP A 371 21.21 -7.00 7.97
N SER A 372 21.93 -8.09 8.20
CA SER A 372 22.59 -8.85 7.13
C SER A 372 21.60 -9.55 6.18
N ASP A 373 20.47 -10.05 6.67
CA ASP A 373 19.42 -10.62 5.79
C ASP A 373 18.83 -9.52 4.89
N ASP A 374 18.50 -8.37 5.49
CA ASP A 374 17.97 -7.20 4.78
C ASP A 374 18.98 -6.63 3.78
N ALA A 375 20.28 -6.70 4.09
CA ALA A 375 21.35 -6.27 3.20
C ALA A 375 21.50 -7.21 1.99
N LEU A 376 21.56 -8.53 2.21
CA LEU A 376 21.62 -9.51 1.13
C LEU A 376 20.37 -9.43 0.25
N GLU A 377 19.19 -9.27 0.85
CA GLU A 377 17.95 -9.06 0.11
C GLU A 377 17.99 -7.78 -0.74
N ALA A 378 18.46 -6.67 -0.17
CA ALA A 378 18.60 -5.41 -0.88
C ALA A 378 19.56 -5.52 -2.08
N LEU A 379 20.66 -6.27 -1.93
CA LEU A 379 21.63 -6.53 -3.00
C LEU A 379 21.01 -7.32 -4.16
N VAL A 380 20.29 -8.41 -3.85
CA VAL A 380 19.55 -9.20 -4.83
C VAL A 380 18.53 -8.33 -5.57
N ILE A 381 17.74 -7.55 -4.85
CA ILE A 381 16.73 -6.68 -5.43
C ILE A 381 17.37 -5.59 -6.31
N ALA A 382 18.47 -4.99 -5.86
CA ALA A 382 19.18 -3.98 -6.63
C ALA A 382 19.79 -4.57 -7.92
N ARG A 383 20.38 -5.77 -7.86
CA ARG A 383 20.82 -6.52 -9.05
C ARG A 383 19.65 -6.80 -9.99
N GLY A 384 18.52 -7.26 -9.46
CA GLY A 384 17.28 -7.47 -10.22
C GLY A 384 16.78 -6.21 -10.92
N ALA A 385 16.85 -5.05 -10.24
CA ALA A 385 16.44 -3.78 -10.82
C ALA A 385 17.35 -3.32 -11.96
N LEU A 386 18.67 -3.52 -11.83
CA LEU A 386 19.66 -3.19 -12.85
C LEU A 386 19.65 -4.16 -14.05
N SER A 387 19.19 -5.40 -13.84
CA SER A 387 19.04 -6.42 -14.89
C SER A 387 17.63 -6.50 -15.48
N GLU A 388 16.68 -5.74 -14.93
CA GLU A 388 15.24 -5.82 -15.24
C GLU A 388 14.62 -7.21 -15.05
N ASP A 389 15.12 -7.94 -14.06
CA ASP A 389 14.55 -9.20 -13.58
C ASP A 389 13.45 -8.89 -12.55
N LEU A 390 12.20 -8.84 -13.02
CA LEU A 390 11.04 -8.37 -12.26
C LEU A 390 10.15 -9.52 -11.82
N GLU A 391 9.38 -9.31 -10.76
CA GLU A 391 8.37 -10.28 -10.31
C GLU A 391 7.30 -10.53 -11.39
N GLU A 392 6.84 -11.78 -11.48
CA GLU A 392 5.70 -12.13 -12.33
C GLU A 392 4.40 -11.51 -11.83
N VAL A 393 3.56 -11.06 -12.77
CA VAL A 393 2.26 -10.48 -12.45
C VAL A 393 1.23 -11.59 -12.24
N SER A 394 0.62 -11.63 -11.06
CA SER A 394 -0.45 -12.59 -10.75
C SER A 394 -1.83 -11.97 -10.96
N VAL A 395 -2.49 -12.31 -12.06
CA VAL A 395 -3.87 -11.86 -12.35
C VAL A 395 -4.87 -12.81 -11.68
N PRO A 396 -5.77 -12.33 -10.80
CA PRO A 396 -6.75 -13.17 -10.12
C PRO A 396 -7.62 -13.97 -11.11
N GLU A 397 -7.80 -15.27 -10.87
CA GLU A 397 -8.56 -16.14 -11.78
C GLU A 397 -10.03 -16.26 -11.37
N LYS A 398 -10.92 -15.73 -12.22
CA LYS A 398 -12.38 -15.77 -12.08
C LYS A 398 -12.93 -15.37 -10.68
N PRO A 399 -12.63 -14.19 -10.13
CA PRO A 399 -13.20 -13.79 -8.84
C PRO A 399 -14.73 -13.79 -8.84
N LEU A 400 -15.35 -14.71 -8.10
CA LEU A 400 -16.80 -14.97 -8.20
C LEU A 400 -17.65 -13.87 -7.53
N ASP A 401 -17.06 -13.16 -6.57
CA ASP A 401 -17.65 -11.97 -5.95
C ASP A 401 -17.75 -10.80 -6.94
N ALA A 402 -16.71 -10.57 -7.73
CA ALA A 402 -16.72 -9.59 -8.81
C ALA A 402 -17.69 -10.03 -9.93
N LEU A 403 -17.76 -11.33 -10.27
CA LEU A 403 -18.75 -11.86 -11.20
C LEU A 403 -20.19 -11.58 -10.73
N CYS A 404 -20.50 -11.87 -9.46
CA CYS A 404 -21.81 -11.58 -8.86
C CYS A 404 -22.20 -10.10 -9.01
N HIS A 405 -21.26 -9.19 -8.72
CA HIS A 405 -21.48 -7.76 -8.92
C HIS A 405 -21.76 -7.41 -10.39
N GLN A 406 -21.02 -8.01 -11.33
CA GLN A 406 -21.21 -7.74 -12.77
C GLN A 406 -22.53 -8.29 -13.31
N LEU A 407 -22.95 -9.48 -12.87
CA LEU A 407 -24.26 -10.05 -13.19
C LEU A 407 -25.39 -9.14 -12.69
N ALA A 408 -25.26 -8.61 -11.47
CA ALA A 408 -26.22 -7.63 -10.95
C ALA A 408 -26.30 -6.37 -11.84
N GLY A 409 -25.16 -5.87 -12.32
CA GLY A 409 -25.09 -4.73 -13.25
C GLY A 409 -25.76 -5.01 -14.61
N LEU A 410 -25.54 -6.20 -15.16
CA LEU A 410 -26.16 -6.67 -16.39
C LEU A 410 -27.68 -6.81 -16.26
N LEU A 411 -28.16 -7.29 -15.10
CA LEU A 411 -29.60 -7.38 -14.80
C LEU A 411 -30.25 -6.01 -14.60
N ILE A 412 -29.52 -5.01 -14.10
CA ILE A 412 -30.03 -3.62 -14.08
C ILE A 412 -30.24 -3.10 -15.51
N GLN A 413 -29.34 -3.44 -16.43
CA GLN A 413 -29.35 -2.97 -17.81
C GLN A 413 -30.35 -3.70 -18.70
N ASN A 414 -30.49 -5.02 -18.53
CA ASN A 414 -31.39 -5.90 -19.30
C ASN A 414 -32.11 -6.89 -18.37
N ARG A 415 -33.36 -7.25 -18.66
CA ARG A 415 -34.21 -8.02 -17.73
C ARG A 415 -33.86 -9.51 -17.64
N LYS A 416 -33.21 -10.07 -18.65
CA LYS A 416 -32.99 -11.51 -18.83
C LYS A 416 -31.66 -11.73 -19.55
N TRP A 417 -30.92 -12.74 -19.12
CA TRP A 417 -29.71 -13.23 -19.79
C TRP A 417 -29.68 -14.77 -19.75
N TYR A 418 -29.26 -15.39 -20.84
CA TYR A 418 -28.95 -16.82 -20.85
C TYR A 418 -27.50 -17.05 -20.40
N TYR A 419 -27.21 -18.21 -19.80
CA TYR A 419 -25.88 -18.52 -19.28
C TYR A 419 -24.81 -18.52 -20.38
N ASN A 420 -25.13 -19.07 -21.55
CA ASN A 420 -24.22 -19.08 -22.69
C ASN A 420 -23.87 -17.66 -23.18
N GLU A 421 -24.82 -16.73 -23.21
CA GLU A 421 -24.57 -15.32 -23.57
C GLU A 421 -23.62 -14.64 -22.57
N LEU A 422 -23.79 -14.94 -21.27
CA LEU A 422 -22.93 -14.42 -20.22
C LEU A 422 -21.52 -14.98 -20.34
N VAL A 423 -21.39 -16.30 -20.54
CA VAL A 423 -20.09 -16.95 -20.74
C VAL A 423 -19.39 -16.40 -21.98
N GLU A 424 -20.09 -16.28 -23.11
CA GLU A 424 -19.53 -15.76 -24.36
C GLU A 424 -19.00 -14.33 -24.21
N MET A 425 -19.74 -13.46 -23.52
CA MET A 425 -19.33 -12.08 -23.28
C MET A 425 -18.16 -12.00 -22.29
N ILE A 426 -18.32 -12.63 -21.13
CA ILE A 426 -17.41 -12.45 -19.98
C ILE A 426 -16.09 -13.18 -20.21
N SER A 427 -16.07 -14.31 -20.91
CA SER A 427 -14.82 -15.05 -21.21
C SER A 427 -13.89 -14.33 -22.18
N ASN A 428 -14.34 -13.23 -22.80
CA ASN A 428 -13.45 -12.34 -23.56
C ASN A 428 -12.53 -11.54 -22.63
N ALA A 429 -12.92 -11.34 -21.35
CA ALA A 429 -12.03 -10.76 -20.35
C ALA A 429 -11.02 -11.82 -19.87
N PHE A 430 -9.73 -11.51 -19.93
CA PHE A 430 -8.66 -12.46 -19.61
C PHE A 430 -8.74 -13.11 -18.21
N PRO A 431 -9.12 -12.40 -17.13
CA PRO A 431 -9.33 -13.03 -15.81
C PRO A 431 -10.42 -14.10 -15.83
N TYR A 432 -11.34 -14.05 -16.80
CA TYR A 432 -12.49 -14.94 -16.94
C TYR A 432 -12.42 -15.85 -18.17
N ARG A 433 -11.24 -15.97 -18.81
CA ARG A 433 -11.03 -16.79 -20.02
C ARG A 433 -11.49 -18.26 -19.89
N ASN A 434 -11.47 -18.80 -18.66
CA ASN A 434 -11.87 -20.17 -18.33
C ASN A 434 -13.26 -20.23 -17.66
N LEU A 435 -14.12 -19.21 -17.84
CA LEU A 435 -15.43 -19.16 -17.19
C LEU A 435 -16.37 -20.20 -17.80
N THR A 436 -17.06 -20.95 -16.93
CA THR A 436 -18.00 -22.00 -17.34
C THR A 436 -19.45 -21.62 -17.05
N GLU A 437 -20.40 -22.34 -17.65
CA GLU A 437 -21.83 -22.18 -17.28
C GLU A 437 -22.09 -22.61 -15.83
N GLU A 438 -21.29 -23.53 -15.27
CA GLU A 438 -21.40 -23.97 -13.89
C GLU A 438 -20.98 -22.86 -12.91
N ASP A 439 -19.89 -22.13 -13.22
CA ASP A 439 -19.49 -20.94 -12.46
C ASP A 439 -20.64 -19.91 -12.42
N VAL A 440 -21.25 -19.64 -13.59
CA VAL A 440 -22.41 -18.73 -13.70
C VAL A 440 -23.60 -19.26 -12.91
N ALA A 441 -23.90 -20.56 -13.01
CA ALA A 441 -25.01 -21.20 -12.30
C ALA A 441 -24.83 -21.12 -10.78
N SER A 442 -23.61 -21.34 -10.26
CA SER A 442 -23.29 -21.25 -8.83
C SER A 442 -23.56 -19.84 -8.29
N VAL A 443 -23.06 -18.81 -8.98
CA VAL A 443 -23.29 -17.41 -8.61
C VAL A 443 -24.78 -17.04 -8.74
N ALA A 444 -25.44 -17.45 -9.82
CA ALA A 444 -26.86 -17.17 -10.06
C ALA A 444 -27.74 -17.85 -8.99
N ASN A 445 -27.41 -19.08 -8.60
CA ASN A 445 -28.08 -19.80 -7.52
C ASN A 445 -27.98 -19.05 -6.21
N TYR A 446 -26.78 -18.59 -5.84
CA TYR A 446 -26.60 -17.73 -4.67
C TYR A 446 -27.46 -16.45 -4.77
N MET A 447 -27.43 -15.74 -5.91
CA MET A 447 -28.23 -14.53 -6.13
C MET A 447 -29.75 -14.77 -5.98
N SER A 448 -30.21 -15.98 -6.28
CA SER A 448 -31.61 -16.41 -6.19
C SER A 448 -32.02 -16.87 -4.79
N SER A 449 -31.14 -17.60 -4.10
CA SER A 449 -31.41 -18.20 -2.79
C SER A 449 -31.21 -17.25 -1.61
N ARG A 450 -30.34 -16.23 -1.75
CA ARG A 450 -30.09 -15.24 -0.69
C ARG A 450 -31.31 -14.35 -0.40
N PHE A 451 -31.32 -13.76 0.80
CA PHE A 451 -32.26 -12.70 1.18
C PHE A 451 -31.54 -11.36 1.47
N PRO A 452 -32.08 -10.21 1.02
CA PRO A 452 -33.05 -10.08 -0.07
C PRO A 452 -32.51 -10.68 -1.38
N ARG A 453 -33.43 -11.13 -2.25
CA ARG A 453 -33.10 -11.78 -3.52
C ARG A 453 -32.56 -10.77 -4.54
N LEU A 454 -31.50 -11.15 -5.26
CA LEU A 454 -30.88 -10.31 -6.29
C LEU A 454 -31.29 -10.70 -7.71
N ALA A 455 -31.65 -11.96 -7.95
CA ALA A 455 -32.07 -12.47 -9.25
C ALA A 455 -33.07 -13.62 -9.13
N TRP A 456 -33.82 -13.90 -10.19
CA TRP A 456 -34.54 -15.15 -10.37
C TRP A 456 -33.78 -16.04 -11.34
N VAL A 457 -33.86 -17.36 -11.16
CA VAL A 457 -33.13 -18.31 -11.98
C VAL A 457 -34.06 -19.43 -12.44
N SER A 458 -34.03 -19.73 -13.74
CA SER A 458 -34.56 -20.99 -14.30
C SER A 458 -33.37 -21.88 -14.63
N GLN A 459 -33.21 -22.97 -13.88
CA GLN A 459 -32.13 -23.93 -14.12
C GLN A 459 -32.38 -24.77 -15.38
N GLN A 460 -33.64 -25.11 -15.65
CA GLN A 460 -34.02 -25.85 -16.85
C GLN A 460 -33.70 -25.05 -18.13
N ASP A 461 -34.02 -23.75 -18.12
CA ASP A 461 -33.77 -22.88 -19.29
C ASP A 461 -32.36 -22.26 -19.28
N LYS A 462 -31.58 -22.45 -18.20
CA LYS A 462 -30.28 -21.81 -17.96
C LYS A 462 -30.33 -20.28 -18.12
N VAL A 463 -31.27 -19.66 -17.40
CA VAL A 463 -31.58 -18.23 -17.50
C VAL A 463 -31.50 -17.57 -16.12
N ILE A 464 -30.88 -16.38 -16.08
CA ILE A 464 -30.98 -15.44 -14.97
C ILE A 464 -31.86 -14.24 -15.35
N MET A 465 -32.77 -13.87 -14.44
CA MET A 465 -33.77 -12.82 -14.65
C MET A 465 -33.75 -11.79 -13.52
N ARG A 466 -34.08 -10.55 -13.88
CA ARG A 466 -34.18 -9.45 -12.95
C ARG A 466 -35.38 -9.65 -12.01
N PRO A 467 -35.24 -9.41 -10.70
CA PRO A 467 -36.36 -9.48 -9.77
C PRO A 467 -37.36 -8.35 -10.04
N SER A 468 -38.64 -8.60 -9.75
CA SER A 468 -39.71 -7.60 -9.87
C SER A 468 -39.46 -6.41 -8.93
N ARG A 469 -38.95 -6.68 -7.72
CA ARG A 469 -38.49 -5.66 -6.77
C ARG A 469 -37.02 -5.34 -7.05
N VAL A 470 -36.77 -4.28 -7.81
CA VAL A 470 -35.40 -3.88 -8.19
C VAL A 470 -34.63 -3.16 -7.09
N LYS A 471 -35.30 -2.68 -6.03
CA LYS A 471 -34.68 -1.89 -4.96
C LYS A 471 -33.43 -2.57 -4.39
N ASP A 472 -33.55 -3.84 -4.02
CA ASP A 472 -32.47 -4.58 -3.36
C ASP A 472 -31.30 -4.86 -4.32
N LEU A 473 -31.60 -5.18 -5.59
CA LEU A 473 -30.59 -5.31 -6.64
C LEU A 473 -29.79 -4.01 -6.84
N TYR A 474 -30.49 -2.86 -6.89
CA TYR A 474 -29.85 -1.56 -7.00
C TYR A 474 -29.03 -1.21 -5.75
N THR A 475 -29.60 -1.43 -4.56
CA THR A 475 -28.92 -1.19 -3.28
C THR A 475 -27.65 -2.02 -3.20
N TYR A 476 -27.69 -3.31 -3.57
CA TYR A 476 -26.52 -4.16 -3.64
C TYR A 476 -25.48 -3.60 -4.61
N TYR A 477 -25.85 -3.37 -5.88
CA TYR A 477 -24.92 -2.91 -6.91
C TYR A 477 -24.21 -1.60 -6.54
N PHE A 478 -24.95 -0.57 -6.14
CA PHE A 478 -24.35 0.73 -5.85
C PHE A 478 -23.59 0.79 -4.52
N ASN A 479 -23.94 -0.06 -3.53
CA ASN A 479 -23.19 -0.13 -2.27
C ASN A 479 -21.93 -1.01 -2.38
N LYS A 480 -21.80 -1.83 -3.43
CA LYS A 480 -20.72 -2.82 -3.61
C LYS A 480 -19.90 -2.58 -4.89
N LEU A 481 -19.81 -1.32 -5.34
CA LEU A 481 -19.03 -0.93 -6.52
C LEU A 481 -17.54 -1.23 -6.38
N SER A 482 -17.00 -1.16 -5.15
CA SER A 482 -15.59 -1.39 -4.86
C SER A 482 -15.34 -2.84 -4.45
N MET A 483 -14.31 -3.45 -5.03
CA MET A 483 -13.77 -4.74 -4.58
C MET A 483 -12.75 -4.60 -3.44
N ILE A 484 -12.38 -3.36 -3.08
CA ILE A 484 -11.53 -3.09 -1.90
C ILE A 484 -12.35 -3.40 -0.64
N PRO A 485 -11.89 -4.29 0.24
CA PRO A 485 -12.57 -4.58 1.50
C PRO A 485 -12.51 -3.38 2.45
N ASP A 486 -13.57 -3.22 3.25
CA ASP A 486 -13.56 -2.28 4.37
C ASP A 486 -12.79 -2.90 5.53
N GLU A 487 -11.76 -2.22 6.03
CA GLU A 487 -10.98 -2.67 7.19
C GLU A 487 -11.46 -2.00 8.49
N LYS A 488 -11.70 -2.81 9.52
CA LYS A 488 -11.96 -2.33 10.87
C LYS A 488 -10.64 -2.02 11.59
N GLN A 489 -10.67 -1.02 12.46
CA GLN A 489 -9.60 -0.73 13.40
C GLN A 489 -10.10 -0.98 14.83
N TYR A 490 -9.25 -1.53 15.69
CA TYR A 490 -9.57 -1.85 17.08
C TYR A 490 -8.79 -0.94 18.03
N LEU A 491 -9.48 -0.30 18.98
CA LEU A 491 -8.86 0.53 20.02
C LEU A 491 -8.29 -0.37 21.13
N VAL A 492 -7.00 -0.23 21.42
CA VAL A 492 -6.35 -0.93 22.53
C VAL A 492 -6.50 -0.12 23.81
N ILE A 493 -6.99 -0.74 24.87
CA ILE A 493 -7.29 -0.12 26.17
C ILE A 493 -6.56 -0.91 27.27
N GLU A 494 -5.81 -0.21 28.10
CA GLU A 494 -5.25 -0.78 29.32
C GLU A 494 -6.36 -1.01 30.34
N GLN A 495 -6.49 -2.25 30.82
CA GLN A 495 -7.64 -2.69 31.61
C GLN A 495 -7.75 -2.02 32.99
N GLU A 496 -6.62 -1.74 33.64
CA GLU A 496 -6.61 -1.18 35.01
C GLU A 496 -6.86 0.33 35.02
N THR A 497 -6.31 1.04 34.05
CA THR A 497 -6.36 2.51 33.96
C THR A 497 -7.44 3.01 33.01
N ASP A 498 -8.15 2.09 32.34
CA ASP A 498 -9.11 2.33 31.25
C ASP A 498 -8.58 3.31 30.20
N SER A 499 -7.28 3.18 29.88
CA SER A 499 -6.56 4.20 29.14
C SER A 499 -6.18 3.72 27.73
N ALA A 500 -6.46 4.54 26.71
CA ALA A 500 -6.22 4.16 25.31
C ALA A 500 -4.72 4.06 25.01
N VAL A 501 -4.25 2.87 24.64
CA VAL A 501 -2.84 2.58 24.36
C VAL A 501 -2.50 2.82 22.89
N GLY A 502 -3.38 2.42 21.98
CA GLY A 502 -3.14 2.51 20.54
C GLY A 502 -4.28 1.90 19.71
N VAL A 503 -4.02 1.60 18.45
CA VAL A 503 -4.99 1.02 17.52
C VAL A 503 -4.35 -0.13 16.77
N LEU A 504 -5.05 -1.25 16.60
CA LEU A 504 -4.63 -2.39 15.79
C LEU A 504 -5.54 -2.56 14.58
N ASP A 505 -4.98 -3.08 13.49
CA ASP A 505 -5.75 -3.41 12.30
C ASP A 505 -6.51 -4.75 12.45
N GLU A 506 -7.56 -4.93 11.66
CA GLU A 506 -8.36 -6.16 11.64
C GLU A 506 -7.53 -7.39 11.23
N ALA A 507 -6.46 -7.22 10.45
CA ALA A 507 -5.59 -8.30 10.01
C ALA A 507 -4.82 -8.94 11.17
N PHE A 508 -4.22 -8.10 12.01
CA PHE A 508 -3.48 -8.51 13.19
C PHE A 508 -4.40 -9.11 14.24
N VAL A 509 -5.55 -8.49 14.48
CA VAL A 509 -6.55 -9.04 15.40
C VAL A 509 -7.10 -10.36 14.89
N ALA A 510 -7.22 -10.54 13.57
CA ALA A 510 -7.56 -11.83 13.01
C ALA A 510 -6.47 -12.86 13.32
N GLU A 511 -5.20 -12.58 13.02
CA GLU A 511 -4.12 -13.56 13.17
C GLU A 511 -3.75 -13.85 14.64
N TYR A 512 -3.73 -12.81 15.50
CA TYR A 512 -3.19 -12.87 16.87
C TYR A 512 -4.19 -12.43 17.96
N GLY A 513 -5.47 -12.24 17.64
CA GLY A 513 -6.49 -11.72 18.57
C GLY A 513 -7.00 -12.70 19.62
N GLN A 514 -6.13 -13.47 20.27
CA GLN A 514 -6.52 -14.41 21.33
C GLN A 514 -6.12 -13.90 22.72
N PRO A 515 -6.95 -14.10 23.77
CA PRO A 515 -6.55 -13.87 25.16
C PRO A 515 -5.23 -14.58 25.49
N GLY A 516 -4.33 -13.91 26.20
CA GLY A 516 -2.97 -14.38 26.50
C GLY A 516 -1.93 -13.99 25.46
N THR A 517 -2.33 -13.55 24.25
CA THR A 517 -1.38 -13.10 23.23
C THR A 517 -0.59 -11.89 23.72
N LYS A 518 0.72 -12.01 23.70
CA LYS A 518 1.66 -10.91 23.95
C LYS A 518 1.86 -10.12 22.66
N PHE A 519 1.83 -8.80 22.72
CA PHE A 519 2.06 -7.95 21.57
C PHE A 519 2.60 -6.58 21.95
N ILE A 520 3.26 -5.88 21.02
CA ILE A 520 3.88 -4.58 21.32
C ILE A 520 3.11 -3.42 20.68
N VAL A 521 2.66 -2.46 21.49
CA VAL A 521 2.10 -1.20 21.00
C VAL A 521 2.90 -0.04 21.56
N ARG A 522 3.35 0.86 20.67
CA ARG A 522 4.17 2.04 21.00
C ARG A 522 5.46 1.70 21.75
N GLY A 523 6.06 0.55 21.46
CA GLY A 523 7.31 0.10 22.08
C GLY A 523 7.15 -0.49 23.49
N THR A 524 5.93 -0.62 23.99
CA THR A 524 5.63 -1.28 25.26
C THR A 524 5.00 -2.65 24.98
N PRO A 525 5.46 -3.74 25.61
CA PRO A 525 4.83 -5.03 25.50
C PRO A 525 3.58 -5.12 26.38
N TRP A 526 2.51 -5.66 25.80
CA TRP A 526 1.18 -5.80 26.38
C TRP A 526 0.71 -7.24 26.22
N MET A 527 -0.10 -7.72 27.15
CA MET A 527 -0.79 -9.01 27.04
C MET A 527 -2.28 -8.78 26.84
N MET A 528 -2.83 -9.32 25.76
CA MET A 528 -4.27 -9.31 25.48
C MET A 528 -5.04 -10.07 26.57
N GLN A 529 -6.04 -9.44 27.17
CA GLN A 529 -6.93 -10.09 28.14
C GLN A 529 -8.26 -10.47 27.50
N SER A 530 -8.86 -9.54 26.76
CA SER A 530 -10.12 -9.79 26.06
C SER A 530 -10.35 -8.82 24.92
N ILE A 531 -11.24 -9.19 24.00
CA ILE A 531 -11.73 -8.33 22.92
C ILE A 531 -13.23 -8.14 23.15
N ARG A 532 -13.70 -6.89 23.18
CA ARG A 532 -15.13 -6.57 23.29
C ARG A 532 -15.46 -5.46 22.31
N GLY A 533 -16.37 -5.73 21.36
CA GLY A 533 -16.75 -4.74 20.36
C GLY A 533 -15.59 -4.37 19.43
N ASP A 534 -15.25 -3.10 19.40
CA ASP A 534 -14.10 -2.51 18.72
C ASP A 534 -12.91 -2.24 19.66
N LYS A 535 -12.93 -2.81 20.87
CA LYS A 535 -11.92 -2.57 21.92
C LYS A 535 -11.17 -3.86 22.30
N ILE A 536 -9.87 -3.73 22.54
CA ILE A 536 -8.99 -4.78 23.02
C ILE A 536 -8.48 -4.37 24.40
N PHE A 537 -8.80 -5.15 25.42
CA PHE A 537 -8.33 -4.92 26.79
C PHE A 537 -6.99 -5.61 27.01
N VAL A 538 -6.02 -4.88 27.54
CA VAL A 538 -4.64 -5.35 27.76
C VAL A 538 -4.12 -5.06 29.16
N LYS A 539 -3.09 -5.81 29.56
CA LYS A 539 -2.26 -5.51 30.73
C LYS A 539 -0.77 -5.38 30.33
N PRO A 540 0.02 -4.52 30.99
CA PRO A 540 1.44 -4.40 30.69
C PRO A 540 2.20 -5.68 31.13
N ILE A 541 3.28 -6.02 30.43
CA ILE A 541 4.18 -7.12 30.79
C ILE A 541 5.64 -6.67 30.66
N SER A 542 6.60 -7.42 31.22
CA SER A 542 8.04 -7.16 31.08
C SER A 542 8.70 -7.97 29.96
N ASP A 543 8.03 -9.02 29.49
CA ASP A 543 8.54 -9.93 28.47
C ASP A 543 8.26 -9.38 27.05
N PRO A 544 9.31 -9.10 26.25
CA PRO A 544 9.18 -8.50 24.93
C PRO A 544 8.88 -9.50 23.80
N THR A 545 8.71 -10.80 24.07
CA THR A 545 8.49 -11.87 23.05
C THR A 545 7.11 -11.83 22.36
N GLY A 546 6.49 -10.65 22.24
CA GLY A 546 5.15 -10.47 21.71
C GLY A 546 5.07 -10.31 20.18
N ALA A 547 3.96 -10.75 19.60
CA ALA A 547 3.61 -10.49 18.20
C ALA A 547 3.52 -8.97 17.96
N ILE A 548 4.13 -8.45 16.90
CA ILE A 548 4.08 -7.00 16.66
C ILE A 548 2.83 -6.67 15.80
N PRO A 549 2.02 -5.67 16.15
CA PRO A 549 0.74 -5.41 15.49
C PRO A 549 0.75 -4.91 14.06
N SER A 550 1.82 -4.24 13.63
CA SER A 550 1.78 -3.48 12.37
C SER A 550 2.06 -4.28 11.10
N TRP A 551 1.84 -5.60 11.07
CA TRP A 551 2.54 -6.45 10.09
C TRP A 551 1.73 -7.57 9.42
N VAL A 552 0.41 -7.65 9.56
CA VAL A 552 -0.36 -8.69 8.82
C VAL A 552 -1.14 -8.11 7.63
N GLY A 553 -1.61 -6.85 7.73
CA GLY A 553 -2.44 -6.23 6.70
C GLY A 553 -1.66 -5.51 5.58
N GLU A 554 -0.46 -5.02 5.88
CA GLU A 554 0.34 -4.13 5.01
C GLU A 554 1.72 -4.72 4.64
N GLU A 555 2.03 -5.96 5.05
CA GLU A 555 3.32 -6.60 4.78
C GLU A 555 3.48 -6.91 3.28
N ILE A 556 4.56 -6.39 2.70
CA ILE A 556 4.95 -6.69 1.32
C ILE A 556 5.74 -8.00 1.36
N PRO A 557 5.27 -9.08 0.73
CA PRO A 557 5.97 -10.36 0.77
C PRO A 557 7.25 -10.29 -0.06
N VAL A 558 8.30 -10.90 0.46
CA VAL A 558 9.54 -11.19 -0.28
C VAL A 558 9.26 -12.41 -1.16
N PRO A 559 9.42 -12.29 -2.49
CA PRO A 559 9.21 -13.40 -3.42
C PRO A 559 10.15 -14.58 -3.16
N HIS A 560 9.70 -15.80 -3.48
CA HIS A 560 10.51 -17.02 -3.36
C HIS A 560 11.86 -16.89 -4.09
N LYS A 561 11.84 -16.38 -5.33
CA LYS A 561 13.04 -16.16 -6.15
C LYS A 561 14.08 -15.26 -5.47
N VAL A 562 13.65 -14.16 -4.85
CA VAL A 562 14.55 -13.22 -4.15
C VAL A 562 15.19 -13.92 -2.96
N ALA A 563 14.39 -14.60 -2.13
CA ALA A 563 14.92 -15.30 -0.97
C ALA A 563 15.86 -16.45 -1.36
N SER A 564 15.52 -17.20 -2.40
CA SER A 564 16.36 -18.29 -2.92
C SER A 564 17.72 -17.77 -3.40
N GLU A 565 17.77 -16.62 -4.06
CA GLU A 565 19.03 -16.02 -4.50
C GLU A 565 19.89 -15.54 -3.30
N VAL A 566 19.27 -15.08 -2.20
CA VAL A 566 20.01 -14.86 -0.94
C VAL A 566 20.62 -16.16 -0.42
N GLY A 567 19.90 -17.28 -0.56
CA GLY A 567 20.43 -18.62 -0.28
C GLY A 567 21.63 -18.97 -1.16
N GLU A 568 21.56 -18.67 -2.45
CA GLU A 568 22.66 -18.86 -3.41
C GLU A 568 23.91 -18.05 -3.01
N ILE A 569 23.75 -16.79 -2.57
CA ILE A 569 24.88 -15.99 -2.08
C ILE A 569 25.56 -16.70 -0.90
N ARG A 570 24.80 -17.26 0.05
CA ARG A 570 25.37 -17.98 1.20
C ARG A 570 26.10 -19.26 0.80
N ARG A 571 25.62 -19.95 -0.22
CA ARG A 571 26.32 -21.10 -0.80
C ARG A 571 27.63 -20.67 -1.47
N LYS A 572 27.61 -19.64 -2.31
CA LYS A 572 28.82 -19.06 -2.93
C LYS A 572 29.86 -18.63 -1.90
N VAL A 573 29.43 -18.04 -0.77
CA VAL A 573 30.33 -17.72 0.36
C VAL A 573 30.99 -18.98 0.92
N GLY A 574 30.24 -20.06 1.08
CA GLY A 574 30.75 -21.37 1.53
C GLY A 574 31.78 -21.95 0.57
N ASP A 575 31.46 -22.00 -0.73
CA ASP A 575 32.34 -22.53 -1.76
C ASP A 575 33.71 -21.79 -1.78
N LEU A 576 33.68 -20.47 -1.61
CA LEU A 576 34.89 -19.65 -1.57
C LEU A 576 35.65 -19.77 -0.23
N TYR A 577 34.94 -19.92 0.89
CA TYR A 577 35.55 -20.18 2.19
C TYR A 577 36.30 -21.52 2.20
N GLU A 578 35.70 -22.59 1.66
CA GLU A 578 36.34 -23.89 1.50
C GLU A 578 37.57 -23.84 0.58
N ALA A 579 37.58 -22.93 -0.40
CA ALA A 579 38.74 -22.63 -1.24
C ALA A 579 39.83 -21.80 -0.53
N GLY A 580 39.67 -21.51 0.78
CA GLY A 580 40.64 -20.81 1.61
C GLY A 580 40.65 -19.29 1.46
N LYS A 581 39.62 -18.70 0.85
CA LYS A 581 39.47 -17.24 0.69
C LYS A 581 39.08 -16.59 2.00
N LYS A 582 39.66 -15.42 2.30
CA LYS A 582 39.23 -14.60 3.44
C LYS A 582 37.96 -13.83 3.11
N ILE A 583 37.20 -13.43 4.13
CA ILE A 583 35.95 -12.66 3.99
C ILE A 583 36.09 -11.43 3.08
N THR A 584 37.21 -10.70 3.13
CA THR A 584 37.49 -9.53 2.29
C THR A 584 37.63 -9.89 0.81
N GLU A 585 38.23 -11.04 0.49
CA GLU A 585 38.38 -11.53 -0.89
C GLU A 585 37.05 -12.06 -1.44
N ILE A 586 36.26 -12.72 -0.59
CA ILE A 586 34.92 -13.19 -0.92
C ILE A 586 34.02 -11.99 -1.25
N ALA A 587 34.01 -10.99 -0.38
CA ALA A 587 33.25 -9.75 -0.57
C ALA A 587 33.65 -9.01 -1.85
N GLN A 588 34.95 -8.91 -2.14
CA GLN A 588 35.44 -8.33 -3.40
C GLN A 588 34.89 -9.09 -4.62
N THR A 589 34.95 -10.42 -4.60
CA THR A 589 34.47 -11.26 -5.71
C THR A 589 32.97 -11.08 -5.93
N LEU A 590 32.18 -11.13 -4.86
CA LEU A 590 30.71 -11.01 -4.96
C LEU A 590 30.26 -9.58 -5.31
N SER A 591 31.04 -8.55 -4.94
CA SER A 591 30.75 -7.16 -5.33
C SER A 591 30.85 -6.89 -6.84
N GLU A 592 31.42 -7.81 -7.62
CA GLU A 592 31.43 -7.73 -9.09
C GLU A 592 30.06 -8.10 -9.70
N GLU A 593 29.28 -8.93 -9.00
CA GLU A 593 27.96 -9.41 -9.43
C GLU A 593 26.81 -8.54 -8.87
N TYR A 594 27.00 -7.96 -7.69
CA TYR A 594 25.96 -7.22 -6.95
C TYR A 594 26.33 -5.75 -6.73
N PRO A 595 25.37 -4.82 -6.76
CA PRO A 595 25.64 -3.38 -6.74
C PRO A 595 25.90 -2.83 -5.33
N ALA A 596 27.05 -3.19 -4.75
CA ALA A 596 27.59 -2.60 -3.53
C ALA A 596 29.11 -2.57 -3.54
N ASP A 597 29.68 -1.69 -2.73
CA ASP A 597 31.12 -1.70 -2.49
C ASP A 597 31.54 -2.94 -1.67
N PRO A 598 32.80 -3.40 -1.81
CA PRO A 598 33.29 -4.58 -1.10
C PRO A 598 33.12 -4.52 0.43
N LYS A 599 33.19 -3.33 1.05
CA LYS A 599 33.07 -3.21 2.50
C LYS A 599 31.62 -3.38 2.96
N THR A 600 30.66 -2.84 2.22
CA THR A 600 29.25 -3.12 2.46
C THR A 600 28.96 -4.62 2.31
N PHE A 601 29.53 -5.25 1.28
CA PHE A 601 29.32 -6.68 1.04
C PHE A 601 29.95 -7.55 2.14
N GLU A 602 31.17 -7.22 2.58
CA GLU A 602 31.87 -7.87 3.70
C GLU A 602 31.00 -7.86 4.96
N ARG A 603 30.39 -6.70 5.27
CA ARG A 603 29.47 -6.59 6.39
C ARG A 603 28.19 -7.41 6.19
N ALA A 604 27.64 -7.46 4.98
CA ALA A 604 26.42 -8.22 4.69
C ALA A 604 26.60 -9.74 4.84
N ILE A 605 27.81 -10.27 4.62
CA ILE A 605 28.10 -11.71 4.74
C ILE A 605 28.69 -12.10 6.10
N SER A 606 28.85 -11.17 7.06
CA SER A 606 29.63 -11.42 8.28
C SER A 606 29.13 -12.62 9.09
N GLU A 607 27.83 -12.74 9.32
CA GLU A 607 27.22 -13.83 10.07
C GLU A 607 27.25 -15.14 9.30
N THR A 608 27.22 -15.08 7.96
CA THR A 608 27.35 -16.27 7.10
C THR A 608 28.77 -16.82 7.22
N TYR A 609 29.78 -15.95 7.12
CA TYR A 609 31.18 -16.32 7.25
C TYR A 609 31.52 -16.81 8.67
N GLU A 610 31.05 -16.10 9.71
CA GLU A 610 31.21 -16.49 11.13
C GLU A 610 30.69 -17.92 11.38
N GLN A 611 29.54 -18.28 10.80
CA GLN A 611 28.96 -19.61 10.99
C GLN A 611 29.77 -20.72 10.29
N TYR A 612 30.34 -20.45 9.11
CA TYR A 612 31.29 -21.36 8.47
C TYR A 612 32.57 -21.52 9.29
N GLU A 613 33.10 -20.44 9.89
CA GLU A 613 34.26 -20.51 10.80
C GLU A 613 34.00 -21.36 12.04
N GLN A 614 32.75 -21.41 12.51
CA GLN A 614 32.33 -22.28 13.60
C GLN A 614 32.16 -23.76 13.18
N GLY A 615 32.34 -24.08 11.89
CA GLY A 615 32.16 -25.43 11.35
C GLY A 615 30.70 -25.90 11.37
N LEU A 616 29.74 -24.97 11.46
CA LEU A 616 28.32 -25.27 11.52
C LEU A 616 27.70 -25.25 10.11
N PRO A 617 26.69 -26.12 9.83
CA PRO A 617 25.97 -26.05 8.57
C PRO A 617 25.30 -24.68 8.35
N VAL A 618 25.47 -24.11 7.17
CA VAL A 618 24.90 -22.80 6.79
C VAL A 618 23.67 -23.01 5.90
N PRO A 619 22.48 -22.54 6.30
CA PRO A 619 21.28 -22.63 5.46
C PRO A 619 21.45 -21.82 4.18
N ASN A 620 21.03 -22.40 3.06
CA ASN A 620 21.16 -21.87 1.70
C ASN A 620 20.05 -22.39 0.77
N ASP A 621 20.18 -22.18 -0.54
CA ASP A 621 19.24 -22.62 -1.58
C ASP A 621 19.04 -24.15 -1.66
N HIS A 622 19.97 -24.94 -1.13
CA HIS A 622 19.93 -26.41 -1.12
C HIS A 622 19.92 -27.03 0.29
N LEU A 623 19.87 -26.22 1.35
CA LEU A 623 19.95 -26.69 2.74
C LEU A 623 19.06 -25.88 3.67
N LEU A 624 18.09 -26.55 4.28
CA LEU A 624 17.32 -26.07 5.41
C LEU A 624 17.99 -26.55 6.70
N THR A 625 18.17 -25.65 7.65
CA THR A 625 18.65 -26.01 8.98
C THR A 625 17.54 -25.86 10.02
N VAL A 626 17.50 -26.80 10.96
CA VAL A 626 16.58 -26.78 12.10
C VAL A 626 17.41 -26.74 13.37
N GLU A 627 17.22 -25.74 14.21
CA GLU A 627 17.94 -25.60 15.47
C GLU A 627 16.99 -25.27 16.63
N GLU A 628 17.38 -25.64 17.84
CA GLU A 628 16.64 -25.38 19.07
C GLU A 628 17.30 -24.24 19.83
N TRP A 629 16.48 -23.30 20.32
CA TRP A 629 16.93 -22.20 21.16
C TRP A 629 15.88 -21.90 22.24
N ASP A 630 16.21 -22.16 23.50
CA ASP A 630 15.28 -22.11 24.64
C ASP A 630 13.97 -22.88 24.33
N ASP A 631 12.81 -22.22 24.38
CA ASP A 631 11.50 -22.81 24.08
C ASP A 631 11.12 -22.70 22.58
N PHE A 632 12.08 -22.42 21.70
CA PHE A 632 11.85 -22.17 20.28
C PHE A 632 12.58 -23.17 19.38
N ILE A 633 11.90 -23.58 18.32
CA ILE A 633 12.49 -24.35 17.22
C ILE A 633 12.52 -23.45 15.99
N ILE A 634 13.71 -23.25 15.42
CA ILE A 634 13.96 -22.33 14.33
C ILE A 634 14.32 -23.13 13.08
N VAL A 635 13.51 -23.00 12.04
CA VAL A 635 13.81 -23.53 10.70
C VAL A 635 14.33 -22.39 9.84
N ASN A 636 15.64 -22.34 9.59
CA ASN A 636 16.21 -21.39 8.64
C ASN A 636 15.97 -21.92 7.21
N SER A 637 15.27 -21.11 6.40
CA SER A 637 14.75 -21.49 5.09
C SER A 637 14.63 -20.27 4.16
N HIS A 638 15.39 -20.28 3.07
CA HIS A 638 15.48 -19.21 2.07
C HIS A 638 14.37 -19.26 1.03
N LEU A 639 13.13 -19.42 1.47
CA LEU A 639 12.01 -19.72 0.57
C LEU A 639 11.06 -18.54 0.35
N GLY A 640 11.26 -17.42 1.04
CA GLY A 640 10.43 -16.23 0.90
C GLY A 640 9.18 -16.26 1.78
N THR A 641 8.49 -15.13 1.88
CA THR A 641 7.46 -14.91 2.90
C THR A 641 6.28 -15.87 2.80
N LEU A 642 5.74 -16.05 1.58
CA LEU A 642 4.51 -16.83 1.40
C LEU A 642 4.75 -18.34 1.44
N VAL A 643 5.89 -18.82 0.95
CA VAL A 643 6.27 -20.24 1.05
C VAL A 643 6.55 -20.59 2.51
N ASN A 644 7.34 -19.79 3.23
CA ASN A 644 7.57 -20.02 4.66
C ASN A 644 6.28 -19.97 5.46
N ARG A 645 5.38 -19.01 5.19
CA ARG A 645 4.05 -18.95 5.83
C ARG A 645 3.22 -20.20 5.53
N THR A 646 3.28 -20.71 4.31
CA THR A 646 2.55 -21.92 3.90
C THR A 646 3.08 -23.14 4.65
N LEU A 647 4.40 -23.37 4.60
CA LEU A 647 5.06 -24.46 5.32
C LEU A 647 4.82 -24.36 6.82
N ALA A 648 4.97 -23.19 7.42
CA ALA A 648 4.75 -22.96 8.85
C ALA A 648 3.34 -23.38 9.28
N ARG A 649 2.32 -23.04 8.49
CA ARG A 649 0.93 -23.42 8.75
C ARG A 649 0.67 -24.90 8.56
N LEU A 650 1.23 -25.52 7.53
CA LEU A 650 1.09 -26.95 7.27
C LEU A 650 1.76 -27.77 8.38
N ILE A 651 3.01 -27.45 8.71
CA ILE A 651 3.79 -28.10 9.77
C ILE A 651 3.09 -27.90 11.12
N GLY A 652 2.73 -26.66 11.46
CA GLY A 652 2.05 -26.36 12.70
C GLY A 652 0.69 -27.08 12.83
N HIS A 653 -0.06 -27.21 11.74
CA HIS A 653 -1.30 -27.99 11.73
C HIS A 653 -1.04 -29.48 12.02
N LEU A 654 -0.03 -30.09 11.39
CA LEU A 654 0.31 -31.49 11.61
C LEU A 654 0.86 -31.74 13.02
N LEU A 655 1.73 -30.85 13.52
CA LEU A 655 2.27 -30.91 14.88
C LEU A 655 1.15 -30.82 15.92
N SER A 656 0.20 -29.91 15.75
CA SER A 656 -0.93 -29.79 16.67
C SER A 656 -1.88 -30.99 16.61
N ASP A 657 -2.09 -31.57 15.43
CA ASP A 657 -2.93 -32.77 15.29
C ASP A 657 -2.24 -34.02 15.89
N GLU A 658 -0.90 -34.11 15.88
CA GLU A 658 -0.14 -35.24 16.45
C GLU A 658 0.12 -35.10 17.97
N SER A 659 0.49 -33.91 18.43
CA SER A 659 0.81 -33.65 19.84
C SER A 659 -0.42 -33.36 20.71
N GLY A 660 -1.54 -32.95 20.10
CA GLY A 660 -2.71 -32.45 20.82
C GLY A 660 -2.52 -31.08 21.48
N VAL A 661 -1.37 -30.43 21.29
CA VAL A 661 -1.03 -29.12 21.86
C VAL A 661 -1.01 -28.05 20.77
N SER A 662 -1.46 -26.84 21.09
CA SER A 662 -1.36 -25.69 20.19
C SER A 662 0.09 -25.23 20.07
N VAL A 663 0.62 -25.22 18.84
CA VAL A 663 1.97 -24.71 18.56
C VAL A 663 1.89 -23.23 18.17
N GLY A 664 2.67 -22.39 18.84
CA GLY A 664 2.83 -20.97 18.44
C GLY A 664 3.71 -20.90 17.19
N ILE A 665 3.31 -20.11 16.19
CA ILE A 665 4.00 -20.05 14.90
C ILE A 665 4.31 -18.60 14.55
N GLN A 666 5.55 -18.34 14.19
CA GLN A 666 5.99 -17.09 13.56
C GLN A 666 6.83 -17.41 12.33
N GLN A 667 6.92 -16.48 11.40
CA GLN A 667 7.75 -16.64 10.21
C GLN A 667 8.19 -15.29 9.67
N ASP A 668 9.33 -15.31 8.98
CA ASP A 668 9.81 -14.25 8.11
C ASP A 668 10.27 -14.86 6.76
N PRO A 669 10.78 -14.07 5.79
CA PRO A 669 11.23 -14.59 4.50
C PRO A 669 12.31 -15.68 4.55
N TYR A 670 13.05 -15.76 5.66
CA TYR A 670 14.25 -16.58 5.82
C TYR A 670 14.13 -17.60 6.95
N ARG A 671 13.07 -17.55 7.78
CA ARG A 671 12.89 -18.39 8.96
C ARG A 671 11.43 -18.72 9.25
N ILE A 672 11.23 -19.89 9.84
CA ILE A 672 10.01 -20.29 10.53
C ILE A 672 10.38 -20.56 11.99
N VAL A 673 9.60 -20.03 12.93
CA VAL A 673 9.84 -20.20 14.36
C VAL A 673 8.60 -20.83 14.98
N PHE A 674 8.79 -22.00 15.59
CA PHE A 674 7.79 -22.69 16.37
C PHE A 674 8.08 -22.49 17.85
N GLN A 675 7.07 -22.13 18.63
CA GLN A 675 7.17 -22.12 20.09
C GLN A 675 6.78 -23.51 20.60
N ALA A 676 7.77 -24.21 21.15
CA ALA A 676 7.64 -25.58 21.65
C ALA A 676 6.86 -25.59 22.96
N VAL A 677 5.53 -25.70 22.89
CA VAL A 677 4.68 -25.98 24.05
C VAL A 677 4.42 -27.48 24.08
N GLY A 678 4.87 -28.18 25.13
CA GLY A 678 4.49 -29.58 25.38
C GLY A 678 5.43 -30.67 24.84
N GLY A 679 6.72 -30.39 24.67
CA GLY A 679 7.74 -31.43 24.39
C GLY A 679 7.98 -31.73 22.90
N VAL A 680 7.57 -30.83 21.99
CA VAL A 680 7.96 -30.88 20.57
C VAL A 680 9.43 -30.50 20.44
N ASP A 681 10.20 -31.26 19.65
CA ASP A 681 11.62 -31.02 19.40
C ASP A 681 11.92 -30.74 17.90
N ALA A 682 13.19 -30.46 17.57
CA ALA A 682 13.62 -30.24 16.18
C ALA A 682 13.40 -31.46 15.27
N ASN A 683 13.50 -32.68 15.80
CA ASN A 683 13.29 -33.90 15.02
C ASN A 683 11.83 -34.08 14.63
N ASP A 684 10.89 -33.69 15.49
CA ASP A 684 9.46 -33.67 15.17
C ASP A 684 9.17 -32.75 13.98
N VAL A 685 9.79 -31.56 13.95
CA VAL A 685 9.66 -30.63 12.82
C VAL A 685 10.22 -31.24 11.53
N VAL A 686 11.41 -31.85 11.59
CA VAL A 686 12.00 -32.54 10.43
C VAL A 686 11.12 -33.69 9.94
N LYS A 687 10.53 -34.46 10.86
CA LYS A 687 9.57 -35.53 10.55
C LYS A 687 8.35 -34.97 9.82
N MET A 688 7.81 -33.83 10.26
CA MET A 688 6.66 -33.20 9.61
C MET A 688 6.99 -32.66 8.21
N VAL A 689 8.17 -32.07 8.02
CA VAL A 689 8.63 -31.64 6.69
C VAL A 689 8.73 -32.82 5.73
N ARG A 690 9.32 -33.94 6.16
CA ARG A 690 9.40 -35.17 5.35
C ARG A 690 8.02 -35.75 5.05
N ARG A 691 7.13 -35.79 6.03
CA ARG A 691 5.75 -36.25 5.84
C ARG A 691 5.02 -35.40 4.79
N LEU A 692 5.19 -34.08 4.82
CA LEU A 692 4.60 -33.17 3.83
C LEU A 692 5.13 -33.41 2.42
N SER A 693 6.38 -33.87 2.29
CA SER A 693 6.96 -34.20 0.97
C SER A 693 6.40 -35.47 0.33
N GLU A 694 5.67 -36.28 1.09
CA GLU A 694 5.14 -37.58 0.67
C GLU A 694 3.62 -37.56 0.41
N ILE A 695 2.93 -36.44 0.67
CA ILE A 695 1.46 -36.35 0.58
C ILE A 695 0.99 -35.21 -0.34
N GLU A 696 -0.28 -35.30 -0.76
CA GLU A 696 -0.95 -34.21 -1.48
C GLU A 696 -1.29 -33.04 -0.53
N VAL A 697 -0.68 -31.89 -0.79
CA VAL A 697 -0.75 -30.74 0.14
C VAL A 697 -1.97 -29.85 -0.03
N ASP A 698 -2.72 -29.91 -1.13
CA ASP A 698 -3.86 -29.00 -1.37
C ASP A 698 -4.97 -29.21 -0.33
N GLU A 699 -5.32 -30.46 -0.03
CA GLU A 699 -6.36 -30.76 0.95
C GLU A 699 -5.93 -30.33 2.35
N VAL A 700 -4.67 -30.61 2.72
CA VAL A 700 -4.10 -30.20 4.00
C VAL A 700 -4.06 -28.67 4.11
N ALA A 701 -3.71 -27.96 3.04
CA ALA A 701 -3.72 -26.50 2.99
C ALA A 701 -5.13 -25.92 3.16
N ILE A 702 -6.14 -26.52 2.51
CA ILE A 702 -7.54 -26.13 2.67
C ILE A 702 -8.00 -26.34 4.12
N THR A 703 -7.68 -27.49 4.72
CA THR A 703 -8.05 -27.78 6.11
C THR A 703 -7.32 -26.88 7.11
N ALA A 704 -6.01 -26.68 6.95
CA ALA A 704 -5.20 -25.82 7.79
C ALA A 704 -5.67 -24.36 7.72
N SER A 705 -5.93 -23.85 6.51
CA SER A 705 -6.35 -22.46 6.30
C SER A 705 -7.69 -22.17 6.98
N LYS A 706 -8.67 -23.09 6.92
CA LYS A 706 -9.99 -22.96 7.55
C LYS A 706 -9.97 -22.81 9.08
N ARG A 707 -8.84 -23.08 9.74
CA ARG A 707 -8.66 -22.90 11.19
C ARG A 707 -8.05 -21.55 11.57
N THR A 708 -7.56 -20.78 10.60
CA THR A 708 -6.85 -19.52 10.83
C THR A 708 -7.79 -18.33 10.98
N GLY A 709 -7.38 -17.33 11.75
CA GLY A 709 -8.11 -16.07 11.82
C GLY A 709 -8.06 -15.29 10.51
N LEU A 710 -6.99 -15.39 9.72
CA LEU A 710 -6.94 -14.83 8.37
C LEU A 710 -8.06 -15.38 7.46
N PHE A 711 -8.34 -16.68 7.50
CA PHE A 711 -9.49 -17.24 6.76
C PHE A 711 -10.83 -16.67 7.26
N LYS A 712 -11.02 -16.49 8.58
CA LYS A 712 -12.21 -15.80 9.12
C LYS A 712 -12.36 -14.41 8.49
N ARG A 713 -11.27 -13.64 8.43
CA ARG A 713 -11.24 -12.30 7.83
C ARG A 713 -11.59 -12.35 6.34
N ARG A 714 -10.98 -13.25 5.56
CA ARG A 714 -11.28 -13.43 4.12
C ARG A 714 -12.73 -13.79 3.88
N LEU A 715 -13.28 -14.73 4.66
CA LEU A 715 -14.68 -15.11 4.59
C LEU A 715 -15.62 -13.93 4.85
N VAL A 716 -15.34 -13.09 5.86
CA VAL A 716 -16.11 -11.86 6.12
C VAL A 716 -16.00 -10.88 4.95
N HIS A 717 -14.81 -10.65 4.39
CA HIS A 717 -14.60 -9.74 3.27
C HIS A 717 -15.33 -10.19 2.00
N VAL A 718 -15.25 -11.48 1.67
CA VAL A 718 -15.96 -12.09 0.54
C VAL A 718 -17.47 -12.00 0.75
N ALA A 719 -17.97 -12.40 1.91
CA ALA A 719 -19.39 -12.29 2.24
C ALA A 719 -19.91 -10.84 2.20
N ARG A 720 -19.11 -9.85 2.60
CA ARG A 720 -19.42 -8.41 2.46
C ARG A 720 -19.51 -7.98 0.99
N ARG A 721 -18.64 -8.48 0.10
CA ARG A 721 -18.66 -8.21 -1.36
C ARG A 721 -19.84 -8.86 -2.07
N PHE A 722 -20.19 -10.09 -1.68
CA PHE A 722 -21.44 -10.75 -2.08
C PHE A 722 -22.69 -10.12 -1.44
N GLY A 723 -22.53 -9.20 -0.49
CA GLY A 723 -23.60 -8.48 0.18
C GLY A 723 -24.41 -9.34 1.15
N ALA A 724 -23.90 -10.50 1.56
CA ALA A 724 -24.51 -11.34 2.61
C ALA A 724 -24.37 -10.68 3.99
N ILE A 725 -23.33 -9.87 4.16
CA ILE A 725 -23.00 -9.19 5.42
C ILE A 725 -23.03 -7.67 5.23
N SER A 726 -23.64 -6.97 6.20
CA SER A 726 -23.65 -5.51 6.25
C SER A 726 -22.28 -4.95 6.68
N LYS A 727 -21.99 -3.70 6.30
CA LYS A 727 -20.69 -3.06 6.60
C LYS A 727 -20.42 -2.93 8.12
N TRP A 728 -21.47 -2.68 8.91
CA TRP A 728 -21.36 -2.33 10.33
C TRP A 728 -21.58 -3.49 11.28
N THR A 729 -21.80 -4.71 10.77
CA THR A 729 -22.03 -5.87 11.62
C THR A 729 -20.72 -6.23 12.32
N ASP A 730 -20.75 -6.28 13.65
CA ASP A 730 -19.61 -6.71 14.47
C ASP A 730 -19.57 -8.24 14.60
N PHE A 731 -18.42 -8.82 14.28
CA PHE A 731 -18.18 -10.28 14.32
C PHE A 731 -17.15 -10.67 15.38
N SER A 732 -16.83 -9.75 16.30
CA SER A 732 -15.97 -10.02 17.46
C SER A 732 -16.51 -11.20 18.29
N SER A 733 -17.84 -11.32 18.41
CA SER A 733 -18.53 -12.37 19.18
C SER A 733 -18.84 -13.66 18.40
N ILE A 734 -18.77 -13.64 17.06
CA ILE A 734 -19.11 -14.81 16.23
C ILE A 734 -17.86 -15.66 16.01
N THR A 735 -17.95 -16.94 16.34
CA THR A 735 -16.84 -17.88 16.12
C THR A 735 -16.66 -18.18 14.64
N LEU A 736 -15.41 -18.46 14.21
CA LEU A 736 -15.11 -18.89 12.85
C LEU A 736 -15.97 -20.10 12.44
N ARG A 737 -16.14 -21.07 13.35
CA ARG A 737 -16.93 -22.28 13.11
C ARG A 737 -18.40 -21.95 12.77
N GLN A 738 -19.03 -21.03 13.50
CA GLN A 738 -20.41 -20.61 13.20
C GLN A 738 -20.52 -19.89 11.86
N LEU A 739 -19.55 -19.01 11.56
CA LEU A 739 -19.54 -18.26 10.31
C LEU A 739 -19.31 -19.19 9.11
N ALA A 740 -18.34 -20.09 9.21
CA ALA A 740 -18.02 -21.07 8.18
C ALA A 740 -19.23 -21.97 7.88
N LYS A 741 -19.88 -22.50 8.93
CA LYS A 741 -21.10 -23.30 8.80
C LYS A 741 -22.25 -22.54 8.11
N SER A 742 -22.33 -21.22 8.28
CA SER A 742 -23.38 -20.40 7.67
C SER A 742 -23.23 -20.22 6.16
N PHE A 743 -22.01 -20.40 5.63
CA PHE A 743 -21.69 -20.24 4.21
C PHE A 743 -21.25 -21.55 3.54
N GLU A 744 -21.26 -22.65 4.27
CA GLU A 744 -20.90 -23.97 3.76
C GLU A 744 -21.76 -24.37 2.56
N GLY A 745 -21.13 -24.90 1.50
CA GLY A 745 -21.79 -25.23 0.24
C GLY A 745 -22.27 -24.02 -0.59
N THR A 746 -21.86 -22.80 -0.25
CA THR A 746 -22.17 -21.59 -1.02
C THR A 746 -20.94 -21.07 -1.75
N VAL A 747 -21.17 -20.34 -2.84
CA VAL A 747 -20.12 -19.67 -3.61
C VAL A 747 -19.27 -18.69 -2.78
N ILE A 748 -19.79 -18.20 -1.65
CA ILE A 748 -19.03 -17.37 -0.70
C ILE A 748 -17.89 -18.16 -0.07
N MET A 749 -18.14 -19.42 0.31
CA MET A 749 -17.13 -20.30 0.89
C MET A 749 -16.06 -20.64 -0.14
N ASP A 750 -16.46 -21.00 -1.35
CA ASP A 750 -15.54 -21.36 -2.44
C ASP A 750 -14.61 -20.20 -2.78
N GLU A 751 -15.16 -18.99 -2.89
CA GLU A 751 -14.41 -17.78 -3.15
C GLU A 751 -13.51 -17.38 -1.97
N ALA A 752 -13.96 -17.59 -0.72
CA ALA A 752 -13.15 -17.31 0.46
C ALA A 752 -11.94 -18.25 0.57
N VAL A 753 -12.14 -19.55 0.29
CA VAL A 753 -11.04 -20.52 0.24
C VAL A 753 -10.07 -20.13 -0.86
N ARG A 754 -10.54 -19.91 -2.09
CA ARG A 754 -9.70 -19.49 -3.22
C ARG A 754 -8.87 -18.25 -2.88
N GLU A 755 -9.50 -17.18 -2.38
CA GLU A 755 -8.80 -15.94 -2.05
C GLU A 755 -7.77 -16.13 -0.93
N THR A 756 -8.03 -17.02 0.05
CA THR A 756 -7.03 -17.36 1.07
C THR A 756 -5.84 -18.11 0.48
N LEU A 757 -6.07 -19.11 -0.38
CA LEU A 757 -4.98 -19.87 -0.99
C LEU A 757 -4.14 -19.01 -1.94
N GLU A 758 -4.76 -18.06 -2.65
CA GLU A 758 -4.06 -17.18 -3.59
C GLU A 758 -3.32 -16.02 -2.91
N ARG A 759 -3.84 -15.46 -1.81
CA ARG A 759 -3.28 -14.24 -1.18
C ARG A 759 -2.46 -14.49 0.07
N ASP A 760 -2.78 -15.54 0.81
CA ASP A 760 -2.18 -15.80 2.13
C ASP A 760 -1.26 -17.03 2.11
N MET A 761 -1.18 -17.76 0.99
CA MET A 761 -0.38 -18.97 0.80
C MET A 761 0.26 -18.99 -0.59
N ASP A 762 1.30 -19.79 -0.77
CA ASP A 762 1.97 -20.05 -2.06
C ASP A 762 2.13 -21.57 -2.23
N ILE A 763 1.01 -22.22 -2.53
CA ILE A 763 0.95 -23.68 -2.69
C ILE A 763 1.79 -24.17 -3.87
N PRO A 764 1.79 -23.52 -5.06
CA PRO A 764 2.61 -23.96 -6.18
C PRO A 764 4.11 -24.08 -5.82
N HIS A 765 4.74 -23.01 -5.30
CA HIS A 765 6.16 -23.08 -4.94
C HIS A 765 6.40 -23.98 -3.72
N THR A 766 5.45 -24.07 -2.78
CA THR A 766 5.56 -25.02 -1.65
C THR A 766 5.62 -26.46 -2.15
N LYS A 767 4.83 -26.83 -3.16
CA LYS A 767 4.89 -28.16 -3.79
C LYS A 767 6.24 -28.40 -4.45
N GLU A 768 6.77 -27.43 -5.18
CA GLU A 768 8.09 -27.54 -5.81
C GLU A 768 9.19 -27.77 -4.77
N VAL A 769 9.19 -27.00 -3.68
CA VAL A 769 10.14 -27.16 -2.58
C VAL A 769 10.03 -28.55 -1.95
N LEU A 770 8.81 -29.00 -1.64
CA LEU A 770 8.59 -30.32 -1.04
C LEU A 770 9.01 -31.45 -1.98
N GLN A 771 8.80 -31.31 -3.29
CA GLN A 771 9.29 -32.26 -4.29
C GLN A 771 10.82 -32.30 -4.34
N SER A 772 11.50 -31.14 -4.27
CA SER A 772 12.95 -31.07 -4.21
C SER A 772 13.51 -31.66 -2.91
N ILE A 773 12.79 -31.55 -1.78
CA ILE A 773 13.12 -32.25 -0.54
C ILE A 773 12.98 -33.77 -0.71
N ALA A 774 11.88 -34.23 -1.31
CA ALA A 774 11.65 -35.66 -1.60
C ALA A 774 12.73 -36.26 -2.52
N LYS A 775 13.23 -35.48 -3.48
CA LYS A 775 14.33 -35.86 -4.39
C LYS A 775 15.73 -35.69 -3.78
N HIS A 776 15.85 -35.21 -2.54
CA HIS A 776 17.11 -34.87 -1.88
C HIS A 776 17.93 -33.77 -2.58
N GLU A 777 17.30 -32.95 -3.43
CA GLU A 777 17.88 -31.72 -4.02
C GLU A 777 17.98 -30.60 -2.98
N ILE A 778 17.06 -30.61 -2.01
CA ILE A 778 17.08 -29.75 -0.82
C ILE A 778 17.22 -30.66 0.41
N GLN A 779 18.29 -30.46 1.19
CA GLN A 779 18.53 -31.20 2.42
C GLN A 779 17.89 -30.50 3.62
N VAL A 780 17.49 -31.27 4.64
CA VAL A 780 17.02 -30.75 5.93
C VAL A 780 17.90 -31.35 7.02
N LYS A 781 18.63 -30.51 7.76
CA LYS A 781 19.56 -30.94 8.82
C LYS A 781 19.25 -30.27 10.15
N VAL A 782 19.31 -31.07 11.22
CA VAL A 782 19.30 -30.54 12.59
C VAL A 782 20.70 -30.02 12.91
N VAL A 783 20.80 -28.79 13.40
CA VAL A 783 22.05 -28.18 13.86
C VAL A 783 22.10 -28.27 15.38
N GLN A 784 23.19 -28.85 15.90
CA GLN A 784 23.45 -28.90 17.32
C GLN A 784 24.26 -27.68 17.72
N THR A 785 23.68 -26.81 18.54
CA THR A 785 24.35 -25.66 19.14
C THR A 785 24.67 -25.93 20.61
N VAL A 786 25.51 -25.08 21.21
CA VAL A 786 25.69 -25.07 22.66
C VAL A 786 24.38 -24.62 23.31
N ALA A 787 23.96 -25.27 24.39
CA ALA A 787 22.70 -24.98 25.05
C ALA A 787 22.57 -23.47 25.38
N GLY A 788 21.50 -22.83 24.87
CA GLY A 788 21.22 -21.40 25.04
C GLY A 788 21.86 -20.48 23.99
N GLU A 789 22.68 -21.00 23.08
CA GLU A 789 23.28 -20.24 21.99
C GLU A 789 22.61 -20.56 20.66
N ALA A 790 22.24 -19.52 19.91
CA ALA A 790 21.74 -19.64 18.55
C ALA A 790 22.89 -19.48 17.54
N THR A 791 22.77 -20.10 16.37
CA THR A 791 23.74 -19.87 15.27
C THR A 791 23.80 -18.39 14.89
N PRO A 792 24.93 -17.88 14.34
CA PRO A 792 25.04 -16.50 13.88
C PRO A 792 23.88 -16.07 12.96
N ILE A 793 23.41 -16.97 12.08
CA ILE A 793 22.25 -16.71 11.22
C ILE A 793 20.95 -16.70 12.01
N ALA A 794 20.67 -17.66 12.90
CA ALA A 794 19.44 -17.61 13.70
C ALA A 794 19.40 -16.41 14.64
N ARG A 795 20.56 -15.97 15.16
CA ARG A 795 20.70 -14.76 15.98
C ARG A 795 20.12 -13.53 15.29
N ILE A 796 20.28 -13.36 13.97
CA ILE A 796 19.67 -12.24 13.22
C ILE A 796 18.14 -12.26 13.39
N GLY A 797 17.52 -13.43 13.21
CA GLY A 797 16.07 -13.60 13.34
C GLY A 797 15.58 -13.37 14.77
N LEU A 798 16.28 -13.92 15.76
CA LEU A 798 15.97 -13.76 17.18
C LEU A 798 16.16 -12.31 17.64
N GLU A 799 17.23 -11.65 17.20
CA GLU A 799 17.45 -10.22 17.41
C GLU A 799 16.37 -9.40 16.72
N ARG A 800 15.87 -9.80 15.56
CA ARG A 800 14.75 -9.11 14.90
C ARG A 800 13.44 -9.28 15.68
N ILE A 801 13.21 -10.45 16.29
CA ILE A 801 12.07 -10.71 17.18
C ILE A 801 12.20 -9.92 18.49
N SER A 802 13.42 -9.78 19.03
CA SER A 802 13.74 -9.11 20.31
C SER A 802 13.93 -7.59 20.21
N ARG A 803 14.61 -7.09 19.15
CA ARG A 803 15.05 -5.70 18.92
C ARG A 803 14.17 -4.89 17.98
N LYS A 804 13.14 -5.47 17.34
CA LYS A 804 12.13 -4.67 16.60
C LYS A 804 11.38 -3.69 17.51
N THR A 805 11.53 -3.86 18.81
CA THR A 805 11.25 -2.86 19.81
C THR A 805 12.55 -2.20 20.23
N ASP A 806 12.74 -0.95 19.82
CA ASP A 806 13.48 0.02 20.63
C ASP A 806 12.81 0.03 22.03
N LEU A 807 13.10 -0.95 22.89
CA LEU A 807 12.61 -1.03 24.26
C LEU A 807 13.37 0.05 25.02
N ILE A 808 12.81 1.25 24.92
CA ILE A 808 13.28 2.38 25.69
C ILE A 808 12.73 2.20 27.10
N PRO A 809 13.58 2.26 28.15
CA PRO A 809 13.14 2.31 29.53
C PRO A 809 12.04 3.37 29.73
N THR A 810 11.00 3.07 30.50
CA THR A 810 9.75 3.83 30.62
C THR A 810 9.96 5.33 30.87
N GLU A 811 11.00 5.68 31.63
CA GLU A 811 11.41 7.05 31.94
C GLU A 811 12.01 7.80 30.75
N LYS A 812 12.83 7.12 29.93
CA LYS A 812 13.39 7.69 28.69
C LYS A 812 12.30 7.78 27.60
N LEU A 813 11.36 6.84 27.58
CA LEU A 813 10.26 6.79 26.61
C LEU A 813 9.31 7.97 26.80
N SER A 814 8.98 8.34 28.04
CA SER A 814 8.15 9.52 28.33
C SER A 814 8.80 10.83 27.83
N GLN A 815 10.12 11.01 28.03
CA GLN A 815 10.84 12.18 27.55
C GLN A 815 10.90 12.27 26.02
N ILE A 816 11.08 11.13 25.34
CA ILE A 816 11.03 11.04 23.88
C ILE A 816 9.63 11.33 23.35
N LEU A 817 8.60 10.77 23.97
CA LEU A 817 7.21 11.00 23.60
C LEU A 817 6.85 12.48 23.72
N VAL A 818 7.25 13.12 24.82
CA VAL A 818 7.06 14.56 25.00
C VAL A 818 7.88 15.37 23.99
N GLY A 819 9.13 14.98 23.72
CA GLY A 819 9.97 15.63 22.70
C GLY A 819 9.41 15.50 21.28
N SER A 820 8.89 14.32 20.94
CA SER A 820 8.23 14.01 19.66
C SER A 820 6.92 14.77 19.51
N ALA A 821 6.07 14.76 20.55
CA ALA A 821 4.83 15.52 20.57
C ALA A 821 5.08 17.03 20.47
N LYS A 822 6.07 17.55 21.20
CA LYS A 822 6.53 18.93 21.07
C LYS A 822 6.95 19.24 19.64
N ALA A 823 7.81 18.43 19.04
CA ALA A 823 8.27 18.63 17.66
C ALA A 823 7.11 18.60 16.65
N ARG A 824 6.17 17.67 16.82
CA ARG A 824 4.96 17.55 16.00
C ARG A 824 4.06 18.77 16.14
N ILE A 825 3.68 19.13 17.36
CA ILE A 825 2.80 20.26 17.67
C ILE A 825 3.37 21.56 17.10
N LEU A 826 4.67 21.79 17.27
CA LEU A 826 5.35 22.99 16.77
C LEU A 826 5.44 23.04 15.24
N ASN A 827 5.52 21.90 14.56
CA ASN A 827 5.55 21.83 13.10
C ASN A 827 4.15 21.71 12.45
N GLU A 828 3.08 21.54 13.24
CA GLU A 828 1.71 21.49 12.75
C GLU A 828 1.33 22.83 12.10
N VAL A 829 0.50 22.78 11.05
CA VAL A 829 0.01 23.98 10.37
C VAL A 829 -1.41 24.28 10.79
N LYS A 830 -1.66 25.55 11.11
CA LYS A 830 -3.00 26.08 11.38
C LYS A 830 -3.32 27.21 10.43
N THR A 831 -4.58 27.26 10.02
CA THR A 831 -5.11 28.43 9.33
C THR A 831 -5.49 29.46 10.38
N ILE A 832 -4.76 30.57 10.36
CA ILE A 832 -4.98 31.72 11.21
C ILE A 832 -5.98 32.62 10.50
N VAL A 833 -7.10 32.92 11.18
CA VAL A 833 -8.20 33.72 10.61
C VAL A 833 -8.54 34.84 11.57
N CYS A 834 -8.69 36.07 11.07
CA CYS A 834 -9.22 37.15 11.91
C CYS A 834 -10.74 37.05 12.04
N THR A 835 -11.26 36.91 13.25
CA THR A 835 -12.71 36.88 13.50
C THR A 835 -13.34 38.27 13.65
N ASN A 836 -12.52 39.34 13.62
CA ASN A 836 -13.01 40.71 13.62
C ASN A 836 -13.30 41.21 12.19
N CYS A 837 -12.31 41.15 11.30
CA CYS A 837 -12.47 41.66 9.93
C CYS A 837 -12.77 40.55 8.90
N TRP A 838 -12.47 39.28 9.21
CA TRP A 838 -12.59 38.13 8.31
C TRP A 838 -11.82 38.25 6.98
N LYS A 839 -10.94 39.25 6.84
CA LYS A 839 -10.13 39.48 5.63
C LYS A 839 -8.79 38.75 5.66
N TYR A 840 -8.17 38.67 6.84
CA TYR A 840 -6.87 38.00 7.00
C TYR A 840 -7.05 36.50 7.22
N ILE A 841 -6.46 35.72 6.31
CA ILE A 841 -6.43 34.26 6.33
C ILE A 841 -5.05 33.82 5.88
N GLU A 842 -4.31 33.14 6.74
CA GLU A 842 -2.97 32.65 6.42
C GLU A 842 -2.71 31.30 7.09
N MET A 843 -2.13 30.36 6.37
CA MET A 843 -1.63 29.13 6.95
C MET A 843 -0.24 29.35 7.53
N LYS A 844 -0.06 29.07 8.83
CA LYS A 844 1.24 29.18 9.50
C LYS A 844 1.57 27.90 10.25
N ARG A 845 2.86 27.54 10.28
CA ARG A 845 3.34 26.52 11.24
C ARG A 845 3.29 27.12 12.63
N VAL A 846 2.94 26.30 13.60
CA VAL A 846 2.74 26.73 14.98
C VAL A 846 3.99 27.38 15.58
N LYS A 847 5.19 26.91 15.22
CA LYS A 847 6.47 27.50 15.66
C LYS A 847 6.75 28.88 15.08
N ASP A 848 6.21 29.20 13.91
CA ASP A 848 6.42 30.46 13.19
C ASP A 848 5.42 31.55 13.63
N ILE A 849 4.57 31.22 14.61
CA ILE A 849 3.58 32.11 15.19
C ILE A 849 4.29 33.13 16.09
N PRO A 850 4.19 34.45 15.81
CA PRO A 850 4.86 35.47 16.60
C PRO A 850 4.35 35.49 18.06
N ALA A 851 5.17 36.02 18.96
CA ALA A 851 4.82 36.12 20.39
C ALA A 851 3.54 36.93 20.63
N THR A 852 3.34 37.98 19.83
CA THR A 852 2.14 38.80 19.79
C THR A 852 1.39 38.54 18.48
N LEU A 853 0.12 38.13 18.59
CA LEU A 853 -0.73 37.81 17.46
C LEU A 853 -1.71 38.95 17.19
N GLU A 854 -1.47 39.69 16.11
CA GLU A 854 -2.32 40.79 15.66
C GLU A 854 -2.62 40.65 14.18
N CYS A 855 -3.86 40.96 13.79
CA CYS A 855 -4.28 40.92 12.41
C CYS A 855 -3.57 42.03 11.61
N PRO A 856 -2.86 41.72 10.51
CA PRO A 856 -2.19 42.75 9.71
C PRO A 856 -3.16 43.66 8.96
N GLU A 857 -4.42 43.22 8.77
CA GLU A 857 -5.45 43.99 8.07
C GLU A 857 -6.17 45.00 8.96
N CYS A 858 -6.40 44.67 10.25
CA CYS A 858 -7.23 45.50 11.12
C CYS A 858 -6.69 45.66 12.56
N GLY A 859 -5.50 45.17 12.87
CA GLY A 859 -4.87 45.26 14.19
C GLY A 859 -5.54 44.44 15.31
N SER A 860 -6.58 43.64 15.02
CA SER A 860 -7.29 42.89 16.06
C SER A 860 -6.45 41.72 16.59
N LYS A 861 -6.55 41.45 17.91
CA LYS A 861 -6.01 40.27 18.59
C LYS A 861 -6.93 39.05 18.55
N THR A 862 -8.14 39.20 18.00
CA THR A 862 -9.11 38.10 17.84
C THR A 862 -8.78 37.28 16.59
N LEU A 863 -7.75 36.44 16.72
CA LEU A 863 -7.28 35.54 15.67
C LEU A 863 -7.60 34.09 16.05
N ALA A 864 -8.40 33.41 15.22
CA ALA A 864 -8.69 31.99 15.34
C ALA A 864 -7.54 31.13 14.82
N ALA A 865 -7.39 29.91 15.35
CA ALA A 865 -6.48 28.91 14.83
C ALA A 865 -7.25 27.63 14.48
N LEU A 866 -7.36 27.32 13.19
CA LEU A 866 -8.25 26.28 12.67
C LEU A 866 -7.50 25.19 11.89
N ALA A 867 -8.09 23.99 11.83
CA ALA A 867 -7.63 22.85 11.05
C ALA A 867 -8.39 22.70 9.71
N VAL A 868 -8.60 23.80 9.00
CA VAL A 868 -9.23 23.87 7.66
C VAL A 868 -8.25 24.51 6.69
N SER A 869 -8.33 24.24 5.39
CA SER A 869 -7.45 24.92 4.41
C SER A 869 -7.84 26.39 4.25
N ASP A 870 -6.91 27.23 3.81
CA ASP A 870 -7.21 28.64 3.52
C ASP A 870 -8.20 28.78 2.34
N GLU A 871 -8.10 27.92 1.33
CA GLU A 871 -9.04 27.84 0.21
C GLU A 871 -10.47 27.54 0.67
N ASP A 872 -10.64 26.55 1.56
CA ASP A 872 -11.94 26.20 2.10
C ASP A 872 -12.49 27.33 2.99
N MET A 873 -11.64 27.96 3.79
CA MET A 873 -12.04 29.10 4.62
C MET A 873 -12.48 30.30 3.76
N LYS A 874 -11.74 30.61 2.69
CA LYS A 874 -12.11 31.65 1.71
C LYS A 874 -13.47 31.35 1.08
N LYS A 875 -13.73 30.09 0.70
CA LYS A 875 -15.04 29.67 0.16
C LYS A 875 -16.18 29.87 1.15
N ILE A 876 -15.96 29.56 2.43
CA ILE A 876 -16.95 29.78 3.50
C ILE A 876 -17.27 31.26 3.62
N LEU A 877 -16.25 32.11 3.65
CA LEU A 877 -16.42 33.55 3.85
C LEU A 877 -17.02 34.26 2.63
N LEU A 878 -16.74 33.79 1.41
CA LEU A 878 -17.36 34.29 0.17
C LEU A 878 -18.89 34.11 0.14
N LYS A 879 -19.43 33.20 0.95
CA LYS A 879 -20.89 32.99 1.06
C LYS A 879 -21.60 34.08 1.87
N ASN A 880 -20.88 34.94 2.60
CA ASN A 880 -21.45 36.04 3.42
C ASN A 880 -22.67 35.62 4.27
N GLY A 881 -22.64 34.43 4.86
CA GLY A 881 -23.73 33.91 5.68
C GLY A 881 -24.94 33.31 4.93
N ALA A 882 -25.01 33.44 3.60
CA ALA A 882 -26.08 32.86 2.79
C ALA A 882 -25.82 31.37 2.48
N HIS A 883 -26.81 30.52 2.75
CA HIS A 883 -26.78 29.08 2.42
C HIS A 883 -25.57 28.30 2.98
N LEU A 884 -25.11 28.64 4.19
CA LEU A 884 -24.08 27.86 4.89
C LEU A 884 -24.63 26.49 5.30
N SER A 885 -23.91 25.43 4.98
CA SER A 885 -24.16 24.08 5.51
C SER A 885 -23.88 24.03 7.02
N GLU A 886 -24.46 23.07 7.75
CA GLU A 886 -24.19 22.91 9.19
C GLU A 886 -22.70 22.76 9.49
N ARG A 887 -21.96 22.03 8.64
CA ARG A 887 -20.52 21.87 8.77
C ARG A 887 -19.78 23.22 8.71
N GLU A 888 -20.18 24.12 7.81
CA GLU A 888 -19.55 25.44 7.66
C GLU A 888 -19.91 26.37 8.82
N LYS A 889 -21.14 26.29 9.35
CA LYS A 889 -21.54 26.99 10.58
C LYS A 889 -20.68 26.56 11.78
N ASN A 890 -20.44 25.26 11.92
CA ASN A 890 -19.58 24.73 12.98
C ASN A 890 -18.13 25.21 12.86
N VAL A 891 -17.62 25.37 11.64
CA VAL A 891 -16.27 25.95 11.41
C VAL A 891 -16.21 27.40 11.90
N LEU A 892 -17.24 28.21 11.62
CA LEU A 892 -17.31 29.60 12.08
C LEU A 892 -17.46 29.71 13.59
N SER A 893 -18.33 28.91 14.23
CA SER A 893 -18.45 28.84 15.70
C SER A 893 -17.10 28.52 16.35
N ARG A 894 -16.42 27.50 15.83
CA ARG A 894 -15.11 27.09 16.33
C ARG A 894 -14.03 28.15 16.09
N ALA A 895 -14.17 28.97 15.05
CA ALA A 895 -13.28 30.11 14.84
C ALA A 895 -13.40 31.13 15.97
N GLU A 896 -14.63 31.46 16.39
CA GLU A 896 -14.88 32.39 17.49
C GLU A 896 -14.36 31.83 18.84
N GLU A 897 -14.65 30.57 19.14
CA GLU A 897 -14.18 29.88 20.35
C GLU A 897 -12.65 29.87 20.44
N THR A 898 -11.97 29.50 19.35
CA THR A 898 -10.51 29.46 19.31
C THR A 898 -9.90 30.86 19.34
N ALA A 899 -10.52 31.85 18.70
CA ALA A 899 -10.08 33.25 18.76
C ALA A 899 -10.11 33.80 20.19
N ASN A 900 -11.10 33.41 21.00
CA ASN A 900 -11.17 33.79 22.41
C ASN A 900 -9.98 33.22 23.22
N LEU A 901 -9.60 31.97 22.95
CA LEU A 901 -8.45 31.34 23.60
C LEU A 901 -7.14 32.01 23.17
N VAL A 902 -6.98 32.29 21.88
CA VAL A 902 -5.78 32.97 21.35
C VAL A 902 -5.68 34.40 21.87
N ASN A 903 -6.78 35.14 21.93
CA ASN A 903 -6.80 36.49 22.50
C ASN A 903 -6.37 36.49 23.99
N LYS A 904 -6.81 35.48 24.76
CA LYS A 904 -6.52 35.38 26.19
C LYS A 904 -5.14 34.82 26.53
N TYR A 905 -4.66 33.83 25.79
CA TYR A 905 -3.43 33.09 26.11
C TYR A 905 -2.33 33.26 25.05
N GLY A 906 -2.59 33.97 23.95
CA GLY A 906 -1.62 34.22 22.89
C GLY A 906 -1.17 32.95 22.19
N ARG A 907 0.10 32.91 21.78
CA ARG A 907 0.66 31.79 20.99
C ARG A 907 0.51 30.40 21.64
N ILE A 908 0.53 30.31 22.98
CA ILE A 908 0.40 29.00 23.64
C ILE A 908 -0.99 28.38 23.46
N ALA A 909 -2.04 29.19 23.22
CA ALA A 909 -3.33 28.66 22.82
C ALA A 909 -3.26 27.95 21.47
N VAL A 910 -2.52 28.54 20.52
CA VAL A 910 -2.34 27.90 19.21
C VAL A 910 -1.55 26.61 19.33
N TYR A 911 -0.58 26.54 20.25
CA TYR A 911 0.19 25.32 20.52
C TYR A 911 -0.73 24.22 21.07
N THR A 912 -1.63 24.57 21.97
CA THR A 912 -2.61 23.64 22.55
C THR A 912 -3.61 23.15 21.51
N LEU A 913 -4.15 24.07 20.70
CA LEU A 913 -5.09 23.78 19.61
C LEU A 913 -4.44 23.03 18.43
N ALA A 914 -3.11 22.95 18.40
CA ALA A 914 -2.35 22.10 17.48
C ALA A 914 -2.26 20.64 17.91
N GLY A 915 -2.71 20.29 19.11
CA GLY A 915 -2.96 18.90 19.48
C GLY A 915 -4.00 18.23 18.58
N ARG A 916 -3.80 16.94 18.30
CA ARG A 916 -4.71 16.10 17.50
C ARG A 916 -6.05 15.95 18.23
N SER A 917 -7.14 16.38 17.59
CA SER A 917 -8.50 16.29 18.12
C SER A 917 -8.73 17.03 19.46
N VAL A 918 -7.84 17.93 19.86
CA VAL A 918 -8.06 18.74 21.07
C VAL A 918 -9.19 19.75 20.82
N THR A 919 -10.21 19.72 21.67
CA THR A 919 -11.35 20.65 21.61
C THR A 919 -10.99 22.00 22.23
N PRO A 920 -11.69 23.10 21.88
CA PRO A 920 -11.50 24.39 22.54
C PRO A 920 -11.68 24.31 24.06
N GLU A 921 -12.60 23.48 24.54
CA GLU A 921 -12.85 23.24 25.96
C GLU A 921 -11.64 22.59 26.65
N ALA A 922 -11.15 21.47 26.10
CA ALA A 922 -9.96 20.79 26.62
C ALA A 922 -8.71 21.70 26.56
N ALA A 923 -8.58 22.49 25.49
CA ALA A 923 -7.52 23.47 25.37
C ALA A 923 -7.60 24.54 26.48
N ALA A 924 -8.79 25.01 26.81
CA ALA A 924 -8.99 25.98 27.89
C ALA A 924 -8.55 25.43 29.25
N GLU A 925 -8.80 24.15 29.53
CA GLU A 925 -8.38 23.51 30.78
C GLU A 925 -6.87 23.40 30.90
N ILE A 926 -6.18 22.97 29.83
CA ILE A 926 -4.71 22.90 29.78
C ILE A 926 -4.12 24.30 30.01
N LEU A 927 -4.63 25.31 29.31
CA LEU A 927 -4.14 26.69 29.37
C LEU A 927 -4.36 27.37 30.73
N ARG A 928 -5.34 26.91 31.52
CA ARG A 928 -5.52 27.35 32.92
C ARG A 928 -4.38 26.86 33.82
N LYS A 929 -3.92 25.63 33.61
CA LYS A 929 -2.89 24.97 34.43
C LYS A 929 -1.46 25.29 33.95
N HIS A 930 -1.28 25.52 32.65
CA HIS A 930 0.04 25.70 32.03
C HIS A 930 0.12 27.01 31.25
N ARG A 931 0.91 27.97 31.77
CA ARG A 931 1.12 29.27 31.11
C ARG A 931 2.43 29.39 30.32
N LYS A 932 3.22 28.32 30.28
CA LYS A 932 4.50 28.27 29.55
C LYS A 932 4.61 26.92 28.82
N PRO A 933 5.24 26.87 27.62
CA PRO A 933 5.40 25.64 26.84
C PRO A 933 6.54 24.76 27.39
N THR A 934 6.39 24.28 28.63
CA THR A 934 7.31 23.33 29.27
C THR A 934 7.03 21.88 28.83
N ASN A 935 7.88 20.93 29.18
CA ASN A 935 7.61 19.51 28.89
C ASN A 935 6.28 19.04 29.50
N GLY A 936 5.95 19.47 30.72
CA GLY A 936 4.65 19.18 31.34
C GLY A 936 3.45 19.76 30.59
N PHE A 937 3.61 20.90 29.91
CA PHE A 937 2.57 21.46 29.03
C PHE A 937 2.30 20.56 27.82
N PHE A 938 3.36 20.10 27.15
CA PHE A 938 3.22 19.20 26.00
C PHE A 938 2.68 17.83 26.42
N GLN A 939 3.04 17.35 27.60
CA GLN A 939 2.47 16.13 28.19
C GLN A 939 0.96 16.28 28.43
N ALA A 940 0.50 17.40 28.99
CA ALA A 940 -0.93 17.67 29.20
C ALA A 940 -1.71 17.72 27.87
N ILE A 941 -1.10 18.23 26.79
CA ILE A 941 -1.69 18.17 25.44
C ILE A 941 -1.82 16.71 25.00
N MET A 942 -0.78 15.88 25.14
CA MET A 942 -0.84 14.46 24.77
C MET A 942 -1.92 13.70 25.55
N GLU A 943 -2.09 14.00 26.83
CA GLU A 943 -3.16 13.43 27.66
C GLU A 943 -4.53 13.83 27.13
N ALA A 944 -4.75 15.09 26.76
CA ALA A 944 -6.00 15.51 26.12
C ALA A 944 -6.23 14.87 24.73
N GLU A 945 -5.18 14.66 23.93
CA GLU A 945 -5.29 13.91 22.67
C GLU A 945 -5.72 12.45 22.92
N ARG A 946 -5.25 11.86 24.03
CA ARG A 946 -5.60 10.51 24.45
C ARG A 946 -7.06 10.41 24.89
N GLU A 947 -7.54 11.37 25.67
CA GLU A 947 -8.94 11.45 26.09
C GLU A 947 -9.88 11.74 24.91
N ALA A 948 -9.52 12.66 24.01
CA ALA A 948 -10.30 12.93 22.80
C ALA A 948 -10.38 11.72 21.85
N LEU A 949 -9.34 10.87 21.84
CA LEU A 949 -9.41 9.58 21.15
C LEU A 949 -10.46 8.67 21.81
N LYS A 950 -10.52 8.58 23.15
CA LYS A 950 -11.55 7.79 23.84
C LYS A 950 -12.94 8.23 23.40
N GLU A 951 -13.28 9.51 23.55
CA GLU A 951 -14.62 10.05 23.23
C GLU A 951 -15.09 9.78 21.78
N ARG A 952 -14.17 9.54 20.85
CA ARG A 952 -14.51 9.25 19.45
C ARG A 952 -14.91 7.79 19.20
N PHE A 953 -14.55 6.89 20.12
CA PHE A 953 -14.86 5.46 20.11
C PHE A 953 -15.87 5.08 21.22
N TRP A 954 -16.48 6.06 21.89
CA TRP A 954 -17.62 5.93 22.78
C TRP A 954 -18.81 6.67 22.16
#